data_AF-A0A6P8UQW4-F1
#
_entry.id   AF-A0A6P8UQW4-F1
#
_cell.length_a   1.000
_cell.length_b   1.000
_cell.length_c   1.000
_cell.angle_alpha   90.00
_cell.angle_beta   90.00
_cell.angle_gamma   90.00
#
_symmetry.space_group_name_H-M   'P 1'
#
loop_
_entity.id
_entity.type
_entity.pdbx_description
1 polymer ?
#
loop_
_entity_poly.entity_id
_entity_poly.type
_entity_poly.pdbx_seq_one_letter_code
_entity_poly.pdbx_strand_id
1 'polypeptide(L)'
;MLELGRFALTTAAVVALLSCVFSFNVDSKNSLSFDGPLEDMFGYTVQQFENSEGKWVLIGSPLSGQPAKRTGDVYKCPVGRGGNTCVKLDLPTNTTIPNVHEVKENMTMGSTLLTNPSGGFLACGPQYGYMCGQQQFISGVCANVSDSFQVLNSLAPAVQECAKELDIVMVLDGSNSIYPWSSIIEFLVKFLKNIQIGPKLSQVGIVSYGQTVTHRVNLSQFENNEDLGDFVKELPQQTGFKTMTFLGIDTARKEAFMPERGARPGVKKVMVIVTDGESHDFYNLDKVIGDCEEDDIERFGIAVLGDYNRQNKSSEEVNKFIKEIASISSKPLHDHFFNVSDEVALLSIVDALGSKIFALEATTGNFTSSFEMEMSQAGFSAHNSKDGVMLGAVGAYDWNGTVVMHTAAGTIVPGKNDFYDPETEAGYEGLAGYLGYDVQSASTPDGVLYISGAPRYNHTGRVVIYRLNETNNVVVSQILKGEQIGSYFGSVLQTVDVDGDSLTDLLLVGAPMFMGTERNEQGQVYVYKINQENQFEHQFTLKPVNQSCCTAHSEGCTNRNEPCGARFGTAIAAVSDMNLDGFNDVAIGAPFENDHRGAVYIYHGEKTSLKEKYVQHIPAGGDGVKVKFFGQSIHGVMDLNGDGITDVTIGGLGGASLFWSRDVAELRGNMTFDPVKINLQQAQHQCEHGGRKSVCVKTEVCFVYSIKSDQQAEHPAAGIRYTLTLDALRAKARASFIGSDEKNDRRVARTFNISHRERKCAQETFMMSARLDFRDPLMVSLEFGLSDEDQGPVLDENLPRSINKTIPLVDCGSDEKCIADLSLKAVPSVNKMMIRTNKDKIDVNINVRNSKDNAYNTKVILSFSPNINYVKVEPEKACTLNHTKVECAVGYPFLGSNVEENFKVRFEVNPKHIQDVIQINVTATSDSEELESTLHDNSVQISIPVKYQAGIIFTVRPMDEHVVVKDGETFASSFNETKMIGEEVIISYTVEKSGDMVTPPLDLYVVYPQLSPRQNNLLYLTNVTSSAKVECDATRWINYQKISPEVVYPNPKKETLSVFLLRCENQCASFRCSLPENTSSQVNVTFRVWKPTFITGEFTSLYMLVNATLKITNTDLFELSDSTRSTKIQVSKESSGGIPIWIIIISILIGLLILALVIFALWKMGFFKRKSRDYSKEDMMD
;
A
#
# COMPACT_ATOMS: atom_id res chain seq x y z
N MET A 1 45.03 16.74 -22.60
CA MET A 1 44.98 15.68 -21.56
C MET A 1 45.25 16.20 -20.14
N LEU A 2 45.88 17.38 -19.94
CA LEU A 2 46.06 18.00 -18.61
C LEU A 2 44.96 18.99 -18.18
N GLU A 3 44.06 19.43 -19.06
CA GLU A 3 42.99 20.38 -18.68
C GLU A 3 41.66 19.74 -18.28
N LEU A 4 41.34 18.53 -18.75
CA LEU A 4 40.15 17.80 -18.27
C LEU A 4 40.31 17.30 -16.82
N GLY A 5 41.54 17.10 -16.34
CA GLY A 5 41.81 16.63 -14.97
C GLY A 5 41.60 17.69 -13.88
N ARG A 6 41.64 18.98 -14.21
CA ARG A 6 41.41 20.05 -13.23
C ARG A 6 39.94 20.36 -12.98
N PHE A 7 39.09 20.25 -14.01
CA PHE A 7 37.64 20.44 -13.87
C PHE A 7 36.96 19.29 -13.10
N ALA A 8 37.43 18.05 -13.28
CA ALA A 8 36.88 16.88 -12.59
C ALA A 8 37.24 16.84 -11.09
N LEU A 9 38.44 17.30 -10.70
CA LEU A 9 38.81 17.38 -9.28
C LEU A 9 38.07 18.49 -8.53
N THR A 10 37.73 19.61 -9.19
CA THR A 10 36.95 20.68 -8.54
C THR A 10 35.47 20.34 -8.43
N THR A 11 34.87 19.64 -9.40
CA THR A 11 33.46 19.18 -9.27
C THR A 11 33.33 18.01 -8.30
N ALA A 12 34.29 17.08 -8.24
CA ALA A 12 34.30 16.02 -7.24
C ALA A 12 34.50 16.56 -5.81
N ALA A 13 35.36 17.58 -5.62
CA ALA A 13 35.53 18.23 -4.32
C ALA A 13 34.30 19.05 -3.90
N VAL A 14 33.63 19.74 -4.84
CA VAL A 14 32.40 20.49 -4.55
C VAL A 14 31.23 19.56 -4.27
N VAL A 15 31.11 18.42 -4.96
CA VAL A 15 30.07 17.40 -4.69
C VAL A 15 30.35 16.63 -3.38
N ALA A 16 31.62 16.36 -3.04
CA ALA A 16 31.99 15.73 -1.77
C ALA A 16 31.89 16.68 -0.56
N LEU A 17 32.00 18.00 -0.78
CA LEU A 17 31.75 19.01 0.27
C LEU A 17 30.25 19.31 0.44
N LEU A 18 29.43 19.13 -0.60
CA LEU A 18 27.97 19.34 -0.54
C LEU A 18 27.21 18.19 0.16
N SER A 19 27.80 17.01 0.31
CA SER A 19 27.22 15.89 1.07
C SER A 19 27.49 15.93 2.57
N CYS A 20 28.23 16.93 3.08
CA CYS A 20 28.55 17.07 4.51
C CYS A 20 27.74 18.17 5.24
N VAL A 21 26.70 18.75 4.64
CA VAL A 21 25.98 19.89 5.25
C VAL A 21 24.47 19.69 5.22
N PHE A 22 23.99 18.61 5.87
CA PHE A 22 22.59 18.48 6.27
C PHE A 22 22.51 17.84 7.66
N SER A 23 23.21 18.43 8.64
CA SER A 23 22.86 18.22 10.04
C SER A 23 21.75 19.19 10.38
N PHE A 24 20.51 18.70 10.37
CA PHE A 24 19.48 19.32 11.18
C PHE A 24 19.74 18.97 12.66
N ASN A 25 18.93 19.48 13.58
CA ASN A 25 19.31 19.72 14.96
C ASN A 25 19.71 18.49 15.81
N VAL A 26 19.63 17.25 15.32
CA VAL A 26 20.15 16.08 16.04
C VAL A 26 21.69 16.09 16.04
N ASP A 27 22.30 16.10 17.22
CA ASP A 27 23.75 16.09 17.39
C ASP A 27 24.35 14.71 17.08
N SER A 28 24.87 14.57 15.86
CA SER A 28 25.56 13.36 15.42
C SER A 28 26.99 13.21 15.96
N LYS A 29 27.56 14.24 16.59
CA LYS A 29 28.95 14.23 17.09
C LYS A 29 29.05 13.78 18.55
N ASN A 30 28.11 14.17 19.40
CA ASN A 30 28.16 13.90 20.84
C ASN A 30 27.07 12.94 21.33
N SER A 31 26.94 11.77 20.71
CA SER A 31 25.96 10.76 21.13
C SER A 31 26.38 9.97 22.37
N LEU A 32 25.39 9.43 23.07
CA LEU A 32 25.58 8.49 24.18
C LEU A 32 25.35 7.06 23.68
N SER A 33 26.40 6.25 23.63
CA SER A 33 26.30 4.86 23.15
C SER A 33 26.24 3.83 24.28
N PHE A 34 25.50 2.77 24.02
CA PHE A 34 25.33 1.58 24.86
C PHE A 34 25.74 0.35 24.04
N ASP A 35 26.77 -0.36 24.52
CA ASP A 35 27.31 -1.54 23.85
C ASP A 35 26.79 -2.83 24.50
N GLY A 36 26.56 -3.86 23.68
CA GLY A 36 26.19 -5.19 24.16
C GLY A 36 26.64 -6.31 23.21
N PRO A 37 26.41 -7.59 23.56
CA PRO A 37 26.81 -8.70 22.69
C PRO A 37 25.99 -8.74 21.40
N LEU A 38 26.67 -8.77 20.25
CA LEU A 38 26.05 -8.91 18.93
C LEU A 38 25.25 -10.22 18.81
N GLU A 39 25.79 -11.32 19.35
CA GLU A 39 25.18 -12.65 19.34
C GLU A 39 23.86 -12.71 20.11
N ASP A 40 23.71 -11.85 21.13
CA ASP A 40 22.50 -11.73 21.93
C ASP A 40 21.43 -10.84 21.25
N MET A 41 21.74 -10.28 20.07
CA MET A 41 20.94 -9.26 19.38
C MET A 41 20.60 -8.06 20.27
N PHE A 42 21.53 -7.64 21.12
CA PHE A 42 21.36 -6.43 21.92
C PHE A 42 21.09 -5.22 21.02
N GLY A 43 20.05 -4.43 21.32
CA GLY A 43 19.64 -3.30 20.48
C GLY A 43 18.57 -3.64 19.44
N TYR A 44 18.00 -4.85 19.47
CA TYR A 44 16.90 -5.29 18.60
C TYR A 44 15.70 -4.34 18.69
N THR A 45 15.27 -4.02 19.91
CA THR A 45 14.25 -3.01 20.21
C THR A 45 14.80 -2.00 21.20
N VAL A 46 14.35 -0.74 21.10
CA VAL A 46 14.70 0.35 22.02
C VAL A 46 13.45 1.10 22.43
N GLN A 47 13.38 1.49 23.71
CA GLN A 47 12.30 2.32 24.26
C GLN A 47 12.88 3.31 25.26
N GLN A 48 12.46 4.58 25.19
CA GLN A 48 12.80 5.59 26.20
C GLN A 48 11.84 5.46 27.38
N PHE A 49 12.36 5.55 28.61
CA PHE A 49 11.58 5.30 29.81
C PHE A 49 12.01 6.21 30.96
N GLU A 50 11.06 6.71 31.74
CA GLU A 50 11.32 7.50 32.95
C GLU A 50 10.50 6.98 34.12
N ASN A 51 11.11 6.95 35.29
CA ASN A 51 10.44 6.66 36.55
C ASN A 51 10.96 7.56 37.67
N SER A 52 10.54 7.29 38.92
CA SER A 52 11.05 8.00 40.10
C SER A 52 12.55 7.80 40.34
N GLU A 53 13.13 6.73 39.79
CA GLU A 53 14.57 6.53 39.73
C GLU A 53 15.20 7.23 38.51
N GLY A 54 14.54 8.18 37.85
CA GLY A 54 15.11 8.95 36.76
C GLY A 54 14.96 8.27 35.40
N LYS A 55 15.87 8.59 34.49
CA LYS A 55 15.69 8.34 33.06
C LYS A 55 16.53 7.16 32.55
N TRP A 56 15.94 6.38 31.66
CA TRP A 56 16.47 5.12 31.18
C TRP A 56 16.22 4.91 29.68
N VAL A 57 17.10 4.15 29.05
CA VAL A 57 16.84 3.50 27.76
C VAL A 57 16.67 2.00 28.02
N LEU A 58 15.51 1.46 27.65
CA LEU A 58 15.24 0.03 27.67
C LEU A 58 15.68 -0.58 26.34
N ILE A 59 16.45 -1.67 26.41
CA ILE A 59 17.03 -2.32 25.24
C ILE A 59 16.66 -3.80 25.24
N GLY A 60 15.96 -4.24 24.21
CA GLY A 60 15.66 -5.65 23.98
C GLY A 60 16.87 -6.42 23.45
N SER A 61 17.06 -7.63 23.96
CA SER A 61 18.11 -8.54 23.55
C SER A 61 17.53 -9.96 23.42
N PRO A 62 16.81 -10.25 22.33
CA PRO A 62 15.98 -11.44 22.22
C PRO A 62 16.75 -12.76 22.26
N LEU A 63 18.06 -12.76 22.03
CA LEU A 63 18.87 -13.97 22.07
C LEU A 63 19.72 -14.11 23.34
N SER A 64 19.53 -13.26 24.34
CA SER A 64 20.34 -13.32 25.56
C SER A 64 20.19 -14.66 26.31
N GLY A 65 21.31 -15.15 26.87
CA GLY A 65 21.39 -16.44 27.58
C GLY A 65 22.01 -17.59 26.77
N GLN A 66 22.62 -17.30 25.62
CA GLN A 66 23.34 -18.27 24.79
C GLN A 66 24.52 -18.95 25.51
N PRO A 67 24.88 -20.20 25.16
CA PRO A 67 24.18 -21.11 24.25
C PRO A 67 23.23 -22.11 24.94
N ALA A 68 23.27 -22.23 26.27
CA ALA A 68 22.55 -23.30 26.99
C ALA A 68 21.17 -22.91 27.54
N LYS A 69 20.82 -21.61 27.57
CA LYS A 69 19.55 -21.08 28.13
C LYS A 69 19.12 -19.79 27.42
N ARG A 70 18.97 -19.81 26.09
CA ARG A 70 18.60 -18.64 25.28
C ARG A 70 17.14 -18.26 25.51
N THR A 71 16.84 -17.44 26.51
CA THR A 71 15.46 -16.98 26.77
C THR A 71 15.17 -15.61 26.14
N GLY A 72 16.21 -14.83 25.85
CA GLY A 72 16.07 -13.39 25.59
C GLY A 72 15.83 -12.61 26.88
N ASP A 73 16.06 -11.29 26.85
CA ASP A 73 15.77 -10.40 27.98
C ASP A 73 15.74 -8.92 27.56
N VAL A 74 15.44 -8.06 28.54
CA VAL A 74 15.46 -6.60 28.44
C VAL A 74 16.51 -6.05 29.40
N TYR A 75 17.25 -5.04 28.94
CA TYR A 75 18.23 -4.31 29.72
C TYR A 75 17.74 -2.90 29.99
N LYS A 76 18.00 -2.37 31.19
CA LYS A 76 17.83 -0.94 31.49
C LYS A 76 19.18 -0.25 31.51
N CYS A 77 19.30 0.84 30.76
CA CYS A 77 20.53 1.61 30.63
C CYS A 77 20.30 3.02 31.20
N PRO A 78 21.05 3.45 32.23
CA PRO A 78 20.83 4.75 32.86
C PRO A 78 21.26 5.91 31.94
N VAL A 79 20.51 7.01 31.99
CA VAL A 79 20.86 8.27 31.32
C VAL A 79 21.22 9.33 32.36
N GLY A 80 22.31 10.07 32.16
CA GLY A 80 22.71 11.18 33.04
C GLY A 80 23.30 10.80 34.41
N ARG A 81 23.46 9.50 34.71
CA ARG A 81 24.10 9.00 35.94
C ARG A 81 25.45 8.39 35.57
N GLY A 82 26.56 8.94 36.07
CA GLY A 82 27.91 8.55 35.65
C GLY A 82 28.12 7.03 35.57
N GLY A 83 28.40 6.53 34.35
CA GLY A 83 28.56 5.12 34.02
C GLY A 83 27.45 4.59 33.09
N ASN A 84 27.78 4.23 31.85
CA ASN A 84 26.83 3.78 30.83
C ASN A 84 26.55 2.26 30.89
N THR A 85 26.66 1.65 32.07
CA THR A 85 26.55 0.19 32.19
C THR A 85 25.08 -0.22 32.25
N CYS A 86 24.63 -0.92 31.22
CA CYS A 86 23.28 -1.49 31.16
C CYS A 86 23.12 -2.68 32.13
N VAL A 87 21.96 -2.75 32.78
CA VAL A 87 21.63 -3.80 33.76
C VAL A 87 20.53 -4.70 33.20
N LYS A 88 20.78 -6.01 33.20
CA LYS A 88 19.82 -7.03 32.78
C LYS A 88 18.67 -7.13 33.80
N LEU A 89 17.43 -7.30 33.33
CA LEU A 89 16.24 -7.35 34.19
C LEU A 89 15.81 -8.77 34.61
N ASP A 90 16.33 -9.82 33.96
CA ASP A 90 16.03 -11.22 34.24
C ASP A 90 14.52 -11.54 34.17
N LEU A 91 13.78 -10.88 33.27
CA LEU A 91 12.33 -11.01 33.15
C LEU A 91 11.84 -12.45 32.96
N PRO A 92 12.47 -13.31 32.12
CA PRO A 92 12.01 -14.69 31.91
C PRO A 92 11.93 -15.56 33.17
N THR A 93 12.68 -15.21 34.22
CA THR A 93 12.67 -15.95 35.49
C THR A 93 11.33 -15.81 36.20
N ASN A 94 10.70 -14.64 36.11
CA ASN A 94 9.46 -14.30 36.80
C ASN A 94 8.22 -14.33 35.90
N THR A 95 8.40 -14.47 34.59
CA THR A 95 7.31 -14.65 33.62
C THR A 95 6.92 -16.13 33.55
N THR A 96 5.86 -16.54 34.24
CA THR A 96 5.42 -17.95 34.32
C THR A 96 3.92 -18.09 34.08
N ILE A 97 3.50 -19.13 33.36
CA ILE A 97 2.09 -19.51 33.21
C ILE A 97 1.76 -20.71 34.11
N PRO A 98 0.71 -20.63 34.96
CA PRO A 98 0.34 -21.74 35.84
C PRO A 98 -0.20 -22.96 35.07
N ASN A 99 -0.12 -24.13 35.68
CA ASN A 99 -0.72 -25.40 35.21
C ASN A 99 -0.21 -25.98 33.86
N VAL A 100 0.87 -25.43 33.29
CA VAL A 100 1.47 -25.93 32.04
C VAL A 100 2.95 -26.30 32.21
N HIS A 101 3.45 -27.19 31.35
CA HIS A 101 4.88 -27.51 31.29
C HIS A 101 5.58 -26.55 30.32
N GLU A 102 6.13 -25.46 30.86
CA GLU A 102 6.72 -24.38 30.08
C GLU A 102 8.00 -24.79 29.34
N VAL A 103 8.16 -24.32 28.10
CA VAL A 103 9.39 -24.40 27.30
C VAL A 103 9.85 -22.97 27.01
N LYS A 104 10.69 -22.45 27.91
CA LYS A 104 11.20 -21.07 27.85
C LYS A 104 12.43 -20.92 26.96
N GLU A 105 13.04 -22.03 26.55
CA GLU A 105 14.18 -21.99 25.64
C GLU A 105 13.74 -21.43 24.28
N ASN A 106 14.52 -20.48 23.76
CA ASN A 106 14.26 -19.69 22.57
C ASN A 106 12.99 -18.83 22.64
N MET A 107 12.45 -18.48 23.81
CA MET A 107 11.23 -17.66 23.88
C MET A 107 11.37 -16.24 23.30
N THR A 108 12.59 -15.74 23.12
CA THR A 108 12.92 -14.44 22.51
C THR A 108 12.33 -13.22 23.23
N MET A 109 12.36 -13.22 24.57
CA MET A 109 11.88 -12.10 25.37
C MET A 109 12.62 -10.80 25.02
N GLY A 110 11.87 -9.71 24.84
CA GLY A 110 12.40 -8.41 24.39
C GLY A 110 12.36 -8.21 22.87
N SER A 111 11.77 -9.14 22.11
CA SER A 111 11.50 -8.93 20.67
C SER A 111 10.48 -7.82 20.44
N THR A 112 9.56 -7.66 21.37
CA THR A 112 8.54 -6.60 21.37
C THR A 112 8.63 -5.86 22.69
N LEU A 113 8.75 -4.54 22.62
CA LEU A 113 8.83 -3.66 23.78
C LEU A 113 7.90 -2.47 23.58
N LEU A 114 7.08 -2.18 24.59
CA LEU A 114 6.07 -1.13 24.55
C LEU A 114 5.96 -0.47 25.93
N THR A 115 6.15 0.85 26.01
CA THR A 115 5.96 1.61 27.25
C THR A 115 4.46 1.86 27.51
N ASN A 116 4.06 1.81 28.77
CA ASN A 116 2.66 2.01 29.16
C ASN A 116 2.43 3.47 29.58
N PRO A 117 1.45 4.18 29.00
CA PRO A 117 1.10 5.55 29.40
C PRO A 117 0.75 5.71 30.89
N SER A 118 0.28 4.64 31.54
CA SER A 118 -0.08 4.63 32.97
C SER A 118 1.07 4.25 33.92
N GLY A 119 2.27 4.03 33.38
CA GLY A 119 3.45 3.58 34.12
C GLY A 119 3.82 2.12 33.80
N GLY A 120 5.12 1.86 33.74
CA GLY A 120 5.72 0.57 33.42
C GLY A 120 5.87 0.32 31.92
N PHE A 121 6.06 -0.94 31.56
CA PHE A 121 6.20 -1.37 30.17
C PHE A 121 5.81 -2.85 29.99
N LEU A 122 5.49 -3.21 28.75
CA LEU A 122 5.22 -4.57 28.31
C LEU A 122 6.43 -5.10 27.53
N ALA A 123 6.87 -6.31 27.85
CA ALA A 123 7.90 -7.03 27.11
C ALA A 123 7.38 -8.39 26.67
N CYS A 124 7.46 -8.71 25.37
CA CYS A 124 6.97 -9.99 24.85
C CYS A 124 8.08 -10.89 24.32
N GLY A 125 7.86 -12.19 24.47
CA GLY A 125 8.61 -13.29 23.89
C GLY A 125 7.69 -14.13 23.00
N PRO A 126 7.59 -13.81 21.69
CA PRO A 126 6.62 -14.44 20.79
C PRO A 126 6.94 -15.91 20.46
N GLN A 127 8.14 -16.39 20.80
CA GLN A 127 8.55 -17.79 20.63
C GLN A 127 8.43 -18.62 21.92
N TYR A 128 7.81 -18.07 22.97
CA TYR A 128 7.48 -18.86 24.16
C TYR A 128 6.64 -20.07 23.78
N GLY A 129 7.02 -21.23 24.31
CA GLY A 129 6.30 -22.46 24.09
C GLY A 129 5.94 -23.20 25.36
N TYR A 130 5.08 -24.20 25.21
CA TYR A 130 4.67 -25.11 26.27
C TYR A 130 4.44 -26.50 25.70
N MET A 131 4.58 -27.52 26.55
CA MET A 131 4.34 -28.91 26.16
C MET A 131 2.89 -29.30 26.41
N CYS A 132 2.32 -29.96 25.42
CA CYS A 132 1.03 -30.62 25.48
C CYS A 132 1.21 -32.09 25.09
N GLY A 133 1.18 -33.00 26.06
CA GLY A 133 1.63 -34.37 25.84
C GLY A 133 3.10 -34.41 25.40
N GLN A 134 3.37 -34.94 24.21
CA GLN A 134 4.70 -34.90 23.57
C GLN A 134 4.87 -33.80 22.52
N GLN A 135 3.83 -33.01 22.24
CA GLN A 135 3.91 -31.91 21.28
C GLN A 135 4.31 -30.61 21.96
N GLN A 136 5.14 -29.82 21.27
CA GLN A 136 5.52 -28.48 21.70
C GLN A 136 4.73 -27.46 20.87
N PHE A 137 4.02 -26.57 21.55
CA PHE A 137 3.30 -25.46 20.92
C PHE A 137 3.98 -24.12 21.20
N ILE A 138 3.89 -23.18 20.26
CA ILE A 138 4.52 -21.86 20.34
C ILE A 138 3.43 -20.78 20.33
N SER A 139 2.94 -20.44 21.52
CA SER A 139 1.84 -19.50 21.71
C SER A 139 2.28 -18.05 21.93
N GLY A 140 3.51 -17.83 22.42
CA GLY A 140 3.96 -16.50 22.83
C GLY A 140 3.50 -16.10 24.25
N VAL A 141 4.25 -15.19 24.87
CA VAL A 141 3.95 -14.64 26.21
C VAL A 141 4.42 -13.19 26.31
N CYS A 142 3.69 -12.37 27.07
CA CYS A 142 4.10 -11.03 27.45
C CYS A 142 4.21 -10.88 28.96
N ALA A 143 5.23 -10.17 29.42
CA ALA A 143 5.43 -9.76 30.80
C ALA A 143 5.00 -8.30 30.95
N ASN A 144 4.02 -8.05 31.82
CA ASN A 144 3.65 -6.69 32.21
C ASN A 144 4.54 -6.28 33.39
N VAL A 145 5.33 -5.23 33.21
CA VAL A 145 6.38 -4.81 34.14
C VAL A 145 6.03 -3.44 34.72
N SER A 146 6.11 -3.31 36.04
CA SER A 146 5.87 -2.05 36.75
C SER A 146 6.98 -1.00 36.54
N ASP A 147 6.72 0.24 36.96
CA ASP A 147 7.73 1.32 36.99
C ASP A 147 8.98 0.98 37.80
N SER A 148 8.87 0.04 38.75
CA SER A 148 9.98 -0.45 39.58
C SER A 148 10.73 -1.63 38.97
N PHE A 149 10.49 -1.95 37.69
CA PHE A 149 11.07 -3.06 36.95
C PHE A 149 10.71 -4.46 37.49
N GLN A 150 9.58 -4.58 38.21
CA GLN A 150 9.05 -5.86 38.69
C GLN A 150 7.94 -6.39 37.78
N VAL A 151 7.99 -7.69 37.46
CA VAL A 151 6.93 -8.38 36.72
C VAL A 151 5.66 -8.46 37.58
N LEU A 152 4.58 -7.86 37.11
CA LEU A 152 3.29 -7.82 37.79
C LEU A 152 2.46 -9.08 37.46
N ASN A 153 2.34 -9.37 36.17
CA ASN A 153 1.62 -10.54 35.66
C ASN A 153 2.15 -10.94 34.28
N SER A 154 1.85 -12.19 33.89
CA SER A 154 2.16 -12.75 32.58
C SER A 154 0.89 -12.91 31.75
N LEU A 155 0.93 -12.47 30.50
CA LEU A 155 -0.18 -12.53 29.54
C LEU A 155 0.16 -13.57 28.47
N ALA A 156 -0.57 -14.68 28.45
CA ALA A 156 -0.47 -15.71 27.41
C ALA A 156 -1.88 -16.14 26.98
N PRO A 157 -2.62 -15.27 26.27
CA PRO A 157 -4.05 -15.46 25.99
C PRO A 157 -4.37 -16.68 25.11
N ALA A 158 -3.36 -17.24 24.45
CA ALA A 158 -3.49 -18.39 23.56
C ALA A 158 -3.09 -19.74 24.20
N VAL A 159 -2.61 -19.74 25.44
CA VAL A 159 -2.29 -20.99 26.15
C VAL A 159 -3.59 -21.60 26.69
N GLN A 160 -3.92 -22.80 26.24
CA GLN A 160 -5.03 -23.60 26.77
C GLN A 160 -4.47 -24.74 27.63
N GLU A 161 -5.20 -25.13 28.67
CA GLU A 161 -4.88 -26.34 29.44
C GLU A 161 -5.21 -27.58 28.59
N CYS A 162 -4.21 -28.44 28.37
CA CYS A 162 -4.36 -29.66 27.56
C CYS A 162 -5.37 -30.64 28.15
N ALA A 163 -6.23 -31.23 27.31
CA ALA A 163 -7.11 -32.33 27.68
C ALA A 163 -6.30 -33.63 27.74
N LYS A 164 -5.92 -34.06 28.95
CA LYS A 164 -4.97 -35.18 29.16
C LYS A 164 -5.57 -36.58 28.99
N GLU A 165 -6.78 -36.71 28.48
CA GLU A 165 -7.54 -37.96 28.56
C GLU A 165 -8.21 -38.28 27.22
N LEU A 166 -7.79 -39.38 26.57
CA LEU A 166 -8.49 -40.01 25.44
C LEU A 166 -8.83 -41.46 25.74
N ASP A 167 -9.99 -41.90 25.25
CA ASP A 167 -10.36 -43.32 25.24
C ASP A 167 -10.31 -43.83 23.78
N ILE A 168 -9.31 -44.65 23.47
CA ILE A 168 -9.02 -45.12 22.11
C ILE A 168 -9.41 -46.60 21.99
N VAL A 169 -10.27 -46.96 21.05
CA VAL A 169 -10.62 -48.37 20.77
C VAL A 169 -10.17 -48.76 19.36
N MET A 170 -9.27 -49.74 19.28
CA MET A 170 -8.80 -50.36 18.05
C MET A 170 -9.80 -51.44 17.61
N VAL A 171 -10.39 -51.31 16.41
CA VAL A 171 -11.32 -52.26 15.81
C VAL A 171 -10.62 -52.95 14.64
N LEU A 172 -10.13 -54.17 14.88
CA LEU A 172 -9.20 -54.87 13.99
C LEU A 172 -9.89 -56.03 13.29
N ASP A 173 -9.85 -56.04 11.95
CA ASP A 173 -10.21 -57.20 11.15
C ASP A 173 -9.21 -58.33 11.41
N GLY A 174 -9.69 -59.41 12.00
CA GLY A 174 -8.95 -60.64 12.26
C GLY A 174 -9.39 -61.80 11.40
N SER A 175 -10.10 -61.55 10.29
CA SER A 175 -10.50 -62.57 9.32
C SER A 175 -9.29 -63.21 8.61
N ASN A 176 -9.51 -64.29 7.86
CA ASN A 176 -8.43 -65.02 7.20
C ASN A 176 -7.82 -64.30 5.98
N SER A 177 -8.42 -63.19 5.50
CA SER A 177 -7.86 -62.39 4.39
C SER A 177 -6.61 -61.61 4.82
N ILE A 178 -6.59 -61.16 6.08
CA ILE A 178 -5.46 -60.45 6.69
C ILE A 178 -4.29 -61.43 6.85
N TYR A 179 -3.26 -61.25 6.03
CA TYR A 179 -2.06 -62.08 6.08
C TYR A 179 -0.82 -61.31 5.60
N PRO A 180 0.28 -61.29 6.38
CA PRO A 180 0.48 -61.96 7.67
C PRO A 180 -0.06 -61.16 8.86
N TRP A 181 -0.63 -61.83 9.86
CA TRP A 181 -1.13 -61.19 11.10
C TRP A 181 -0.05 -60.45 11.89
N SER A 182 1.22 -60.86 11.77
CA SER A 182 2.35 -60.21 12.44
C SER A 182 2.46 -58.71 12.12
N SER A 183 2.05 -58.29 10.92
CA SER A 183 2.08 -56.88 10.54
C SER A 183 1.10 -56.01 11.35
N ILE A 184 -0.07 -56.56 11.72
CA ILE A 184 -1.03 -55.89 12.61
C ILE A 184 -0.44 -55.74 14.02
N ILE A 185 0.25 -56.77 14.51
CA ILE A 185 0.94 -56.73 15.80
C ILE A 185 2.03 -55.66 15.81
N GLU A 186 2.88 -55.62 14.78
CA GLU A 186 3.94 -54.61 14.67
C GLU A 186 3.37 -53.18 14.57
N PHE A 187 2.28 -53.00 13.84
CA PHE A 187 1.53 -51.74 13.78
C PHE A 187 1.06 -51.30 15.17
N LEU A 188 0.40 -52.17 15.94
CA LEU A 188 -0.07 -51.86 17.28
C LEU A 188 1.09 -51.55 18.24
N VAL A 189 2.17 -52.33 18.20
CA VAL A 189 3.35 -52.11 19.05
C VAL A 189 4.01 -50.76 18.74
N LYS A 190 4.15 -50.40 17.45
CA LYS A 190 4.72 -49.10 17.06
C LYS A 190 3.78 -47.95 17.47
N PHE A 191 2.47 -48.12 17.30
CA PHE A 191 1.48 -47.12 17.70
C PHE A 191 1.50 -46.88 19.21
N LEU A 192 1.47 -47.93 20.02
CA LEU A 192 1.46 -47.85 21.49
C LEU A 192 2.73 -47.24 22.09
N LYS A 193 3.87 -47.30 21.39
CA LYS A 193 5.10 -46.61 21.83
C LYS A 193 4.94 -45.09 21.90
N ASN A 194 4.04 -44.54 21.10
CA ASN A 194 3.85 -43.10 20.98
C ASN A 194 2.73 -42.55 21.90
N ILE A 195 2.02 -43.42 22.65
CA ILE A 195 0.91 -43.04 23.54
C ILE A 195 1.29 -43.26 24.99
N GLN A 196 1.02 -42.34 25.92
CA GLN A 196 1.20 -42.63 27.34
C GLN A 196 -0.09 -43.22 27.94
N ILE A 197 -0.02 -44.47 28.39
CA ILE A 197 -1.15 -45.20 28.98
C ILE A 197 -1.16 -45.02 30.50
N GLY A 198 -2.34 -44.71 31.04
CA GLY A 198 -2.55 -44.65 32.48
C GLY A 198 -3.95 -44.19 32.89
N PRO A 199 -4.32 -44.35 34.17
CA PRO A 199 -5.68 -44.08 34.65
C PRO A 199 -6.10 -42.59 34.59
N LYS A 200 -5.11 -41.68 34.50
CA LYS A 200 -5.31 -40.22 34.31
C LYS A 200 -4.74 -39.71 32.98
N LEU A 201 -4.43 -40.64 32.07
CA LEU A 201 -3.85 -40.39 30.75
C LEU A 201 -4.75 -41.03 29.69
N SER A 202 -4.20 -41.40 28.54
CA SER A 202 -4.96 -42.09 27.49
C SER A 202 -5.16 -43.57 27.83
N GLN A 203 -6.30 -44.14 27.48
CA GLN A 203 -6.66 -45.55 27.67
C GLN A 203 -6.89 -46.22 26.32
N VAL A 204 -6.48 -47.48 26.17
CA VAL A 204 -6.60 -48.21 24.89
C VAL A 204 -7.34 -49.53 25.06
N GLY A 205 -8.43 -49.69 24.32
CA GLY A 205 -9.17 -50.93 24.14
C GLY A 205 -8.89 -51.56 22.77
N ILE A 206 -9.04 -52.88 22.67
CA ILE A 206 -8.85 -53.62 21.42
C ILE A 206 -10.02 -54.58 21.23
N VAL A 207 -10.71 -54.42 20.10
CA VAL A 207 -11.81 -55.27 19.62
C VAL A 207 -11.34 -55.92 18.33
N SER A 208 -11.38 -57.24 18.24
CA SER A 208 -11.07 -57.97 17.01
C SER A 208 -12.32 -58.63 16.46
N TYR A 209 -12.54 -58.55 15.15
CA TYR A 209 -13.72 -59.09 14.49
C TYR A 209 -13.39 -59.97 13.29
N GLY A 210 -14.35 -60.76 12.84
CA GLY A 210 -14.27 -61.61 11.65
C GLY A 210 -15.68 -62.11 11.36
N GLN A 211 -15.93 -63.41 11.54
CA GLN A 211 -17.30 -63.94 11.58
C GLN A 211 -18.02 -63.63 12.90
N THR A 212 -17.26 -63.45 13.99
CA THR A 212 -17.72 -63.06 15.32
C THR A 212 -16.83 -61.93 15.85
N VAL A 213 -17.32 -61.17 16.84
CA VAL A 213 -16.56 -60.09 17.49
C VAL A 213 -16.05 -60.56 18.85
N THR A 214 -14.82 -60.22 19.21
CA THR A 214 -14.19 -60.55 20.49
C THR A 214 -13.46 -59.34 21.06
N HIS A 215 -13.76 -59.00 22.31
CA HIS A 215 -13.02 -58.00 23.07
C HIS A 215 -11.70 -58.59 23.54
N ARG A 216 -10.59 -58.04 23.07
CA ARG A 216 -9.24 -58.49 23.39
C ARG A 216 -8.64 -57.71 24.55
N VAL A 217 -8.92 -56.41 24.62
CA VAL A 217 -8.46 -55.50 25.67
C VAL A 217 -9.59 -54.53 26.03
N ASN A 218 -9.88 -54.37 27.31
CA ASN A 218 -10.77 -53.30 27.82
C ASN A 218 -9.96 -52.03 28.12
N LEU A 219 -10.58 -50.84 28.03
CA LEU A 219 -9.88 -49.53 28.16
C LEU A 219 -9.09 -49.39 29.47
N SER A 220 -9.66 -49.83 30.60
CA SER A 220 -9.04 -49.73 31.93
C SER A 220 -8.31 -51.02 32.35
N GLN A 221 -7.98 -51.91 31.42
CA GLN A 221 -7.37 -53.21 31.76
C GLN A 221 -5.90 -53.09 32.15
N PHE A 222 -5.18 -52.12 31.58
CA PHE A 222 -3.74 -51.94 31.78
C PHE A 222 -3.44 -50.51 32.25
N GLU A 223 -2.47 -50.37 33.16
CA GLU A 223 -2.12 -49.08 33.78
C GLU A 223 -0.87 -48.42 33.17
N ASN A 224 -0.14 -49.11 32.29
CA ASN A 224 1.08 -48.62 31.66
C ASN A 224 1.32 -49.26 30.28
N ASN A 225 2.22 -48.66 29.50
CA ASN A 225 2.55 -49.11 28.14
C ASN A 225 3.22 -50.48 28.08
N GLU A 226 4.02 -50.83 29.08
CA GLU A 226 4.86 -52.02 29.05
C GLU A 226 3.98 -53.28 29.12
N ASP A 227 3.06 -53.31 30.08
CA ASP A 227 2.11 -54.43 30.27
C ASP A 227 1.17 -54.60 29.07
N LEU A 228 0.62 -53.49 28.55
CA LEU A 228 -0.22 -53.53 27.35
C LEU A 228 0.59 -53.98 26.12
N GLY A 229 1.81 -53.48 25.97
CA GLY A 229 2.70 -53.82 24.86
C GLY A 229 3.10 -55.30 24.87
N ASP A 230 3.34 -55.89 26.03
CA ASP A 230 3.65 -57.32 26.17
C ASP A 230 2.43 -58.19 25.84
N PHE A 231 1.22 -57.81 26.25
CA PHE A 231 0.00 -58.51 25.86
C PHE A 231 -0.24 -58.45 24.34
N VAL A 232 -0.04 -57.30 23.72
CA VAL A 232 -0.25 -57.11 22.28
C VAL A 232 0.68 -57.98 21.43
N LYS A 233 1.92 -58.23 21.87
CA LYS A 233 2.87 -59.11 21.15
C LYS A 233 2.36 -60.55 20.99
N GLU A 234 1.50 -61.01 21.90
CA GLU A 234 0.93 -62.37 21.89
C GLU A 234 -0.52 -62.41 21.40
N LEU A 235 -1.05 -61.31 20.86
CA LEU A 235 -2.45 -61.19 20.47
C LEU A 235 -2.81 -62.14 19.30
N PRO A 236 -3.71 -63.12 19.51
CA PRO A 236 -4.02 -64.10 18.47
C PRO A 236 -5.02 -63.56 17.44
N GLN A 237 -4.88 -63.98 16.18
CA GLN A 237 -5.82 -63.68 15.09
C GLN A 237 -7.18 -64.35 15.38
N GLN A 238 -8.28 -63.64 15.11
CA GLN A 238 -9.64 -64.14 15.33
C GLN A 238 -9.97 -65.33 14.43
N THR A 239 -9.50 -65.30 13.20
CA THR A 239 -9.80 -66.23 12.10
C THR A 239 -11.28 -66.24 11.68
N GLY A 240 -11.56 -66.61 10.45
CA GLY A 240 -12.93 -66.68 9.91
C GLY A 240 -13.01 -66.46 8.41
N PHE A 241 -14.08 -66.93 7.79
CA PHE A 241 -14.33 -66.83 6.34
C PHE A 241 -15.18 -65.61 5.93
N LYS A 242 -15.56 -64.76 6.89
CA LYS A 242 -16.38 -63.56 6.67
C LYS A 242 -15.77 -62.39 7.41
N THR A 243 -16.01 -61.20 6.86
CA THR A 243 -15.61 -59.91 7.42
C THR A 243 -16.88 -59.13 7.75
N MET A 244 -17.21 -59.02 9.04
CA MET A 244 -18.41 -58.33 9.54
C MET A 244 -18.02 -56.99 10.18
N THR A 245 -17.58 -56.03 9.37
CA THR A 245 -17.03 -54.73 9.79
C THR A 245 -18.05 -53.90 10.56
N PHE A 246 -19.31 -53.82 10.09
CA PHE A 246 -20.32 -53.00 10.77
C PHE A 246 -20.76 -53.59 12.10
N LEU A 247 -20.81 -54.93 12.21
CA LEU A 247 -20.97 -55.61 13.49
C LEU A 247 -19.81 -55.30 14.45
N GLY A 248 -18.56 -55.29 13.96
CA GLY A 248 -17.38 -54.92 14.74
C GLY A 248 -17.47 -53.50 15.29
N ILE A 249 -17.80 -52.53 14.44
CA ILE A 249 -17.98 -51.11 14.80
C ILE A 249 -19.12 -50.92 15.81
N ASP A 250 -20.29 -51.50 15.56
CA ASP A 250 -21.45 -51.35 16.44
C ASP A 250 -21.20 -52.02 17.81
N THR A 251 -20.47 -53.15 17.84
CA THR A 251 -20.08 -53.79 19.11
C THR A 251 -19.05 -52.94 19.87
N ALA A 252 -18.09 -52.34 19.18
CA ALA A 252 -17.13 -51.44 19.81
C ALA A 252 -17.83 -50.21 20.42
N ARG A 253 -18.75 -49.60 19.66
CA ARG A 253 -19.60 -48.50 20.15
C ARG A 253 -20.43 -48.89 21.38
N LYS A 254 -21.19 -49.99 21.27
CA LYS A 254 -22.14 -50.40 22.32
C LYS A 254 -21.48 -50.97 23.55
N GLU A 255 -20.35 -51.66 23.41
CA GLU A 255 -19.78 -52.44 24.51
C GLU A 255 -18.39 -51.94 24.92
N ALA A 256 -17.49 -51.60 23.99
CA ALA A 256 -16.13 -51.23 24.34
C ALA A 256 -16.05 -49.83 24.98
N PHE A 257 -16.89 -48.90 24.55
CA PHE A 257 -17.03 -47.56 25.14
C PHE A 257 -18.01 -47.50 26.34
N MET A 258 -18.27 -48.64 26.99
CA MET A 258 -19.06 -48.69 28.21
C MET A 258 -18.22 -48.39 29.46
N PRO A 259 -18.77 -47.70 30.47
CA PRO A 259 -18.11 -47.52 31.77
C PRO A 259 -17.71 -48.85 32.43
N GLU A 260 -18.51 -49.91 32.25
CA GLU A 260 -18.22 -51.25 32.75
C GLU A 260 -16.95 -51.86 32.15
N ARG A 261 -16.49 -51.34 31.01
CA ARG A 261 -15.23 -51.73 30.33
C ARG A 261 -14.15 -50.65 30.40
N GLY A 262 -14.32 -49.66 31.26
CA GLY A 262 -13.30 -48.66 31.56
C GLY A 262 -13.47 -47.32 30.84
N ALA A 263 -14.50 -47.15 30.00
CA ALA A 263 -14.72 -45.87 29.33
C ALA A 263 -15.11 -44.77 30.34
N ARG A 264 -14.54 -43.58 30.16
CA ARG A 264 -14.69 -42.47 31.09
C ARG A 264 -15.75 -41.47 30.61
N PRO A 265 -16.65 -41.01 31.50
CA PRO A 265 -17.67 -40.03 31.14
C PRO A 265 -17.03 -38.67 30.85
N GLY A 266 -17.36 -38.08 29.69
CA GLY A 266 -16.87 -36.76 29.27
C GLY A 266 -15.48 -36.76 28.63
N VAL A 267 -14.85 -37.92 28.45
CA VAL A 267 -13.58 -38.09 27.73
C VAL A 267 -13.86 -38.34 26.24
N LYS A 268 -13.03 -37.77 25.36
CA LYS A 268 -13.21 -37.93 23.91
C LYS A 268 -12.95 -39.39 23.50
N LYS A 269 -13.89 -39.96 22.74
CA LYS A 269 -13.88 -41.34 22.27
C LYS A 269 -13.30 -41.40 20.85
N VAL A 270 -12.26 -42.20 20.65
CA VAL A 270 -11.60 -42.37 19.36
C VAL A 270 -11.64 -43.83 18.94
N MET A 271 -12.13 -44.11 17.75
CA MET A 271 -12.20 -45.45 17.17
C MET A 271 -11.29 -45.54 15.96
N VAL A 272 -10.40 -46.54 15.93
CA VAL A 272 -9.49 -46.79 14.80
C VAL A 272 -9.85 -48.13 14.17
N ILE A 273 -10.36 -48.10 12.94
CA ILE A 273 -10.86 -49.27 12.20
C ILE A 273 -9.81 -49.70 11.18
N VAL A 274 -9.37 -50.97 11.23
CA VAL A 274 -8.39 -51.54 10.30
C VAL A 274 -8.99 -52.77 9.61
N THR A 275 -9.07 -52.75 8.27
CA THR A 275 -9.73 -53.80 7.49
C THR A 275 -9.13 -53.96 6.10
N ASP A 276 -9.15 -55.18 5.53
CA ASP A 276 -8.60 -55.48 4.20
C ASP A 276 -9.61 -56.00 3.16
N GLY A 277 -10.88 -56.17 3.56
CA GLY A 277 -11.94 -56.72 2.74
C GLY A 277 -13.24 -55.91 2.76
N GLU A 278 -14.02 -55.99 1.66
CA GLU A 278 -15.41 -55.51 1.60
C GLU A 278 -16.25 -56.19 2.70
N SER A 279 -17.07 -55.42 3.43
CA SER A 279 -17.84 -56.00 4.51
C SER A 279 -19.03 -56.81 4.01
N HIS A 280 -19.28 -57.95 4.65
CA HIS A 280 -20.42 -58.83 4.35
C HIS A 280 -21.75 -58.31 4.93
N ASP A 281 -21.70 -57.23 5.72
CA ASP A 281 -22.85 -56.58 6.36
C ASP A 281 -22.98 -55.09 6.00
N PHE A 282 -22.50 -54.70 4.81
CA PHE A 282 -22.54 -53.33 4.27
C PHE A 282 -23.92 -52.65 4.33
N TYR A 283 -25.02 -53.42 4.27
CA TYR A 283 -26.38 -52.88 4.37
C TYR A 283 -26.69 -52.17 5.70
N ASN A 284 -25.83 -52.32 6.73
CA ASN A 284 -25.97 -51.63 8.02
C ASN A 284 -25.23 -50.28 8.10
N LEU A 285 -24.52 -49.87 7.04
CA LEU A 285 -23.63 -48.70 7.04
C LEU A 285 -24.30 -47.43 7.59
N ASP A 286 -25.39 -46.98 6.96
CA ASP A 286 -26.03 -45.70 7.32
C ASP A 286 -26.49 -45.68 8.78
N LYS A 287 -26.96 -46.83 9.29
CA LYS A 287 -27.43 -46.95 10.68
C LYS A 287 -26.27 -46.89 11.66
N VAL A 288 -25.24 -47.71 11.45
CA VAL A 288 -24.13 -47.84 12.42
C VAL A 288 -23.31 -46.56 12.48
N ILE A 289 -23.07 -45.92 11.33
CA ILE A 289 -22.31 -44.66 11.29
C ILE A 289 -23.14 -43.51 11.89
N GLY A 290 -24.45 -43.43 11.59
CA GLY A 290 -25.33 -42.45 12.23
C GLY A 290 -25.38 -42.59 13.75
N ASP A 291 -25.47 -43.83 14.26
CA ASP A 291 -25.41 -44.10 15.70
C ASP A 291 -24.04 -43.70 16.32
N CYS A 292 -22.93 -43.85 15.60
CA CYS A 292 -21.61 -43.41 16.07
C CYS A 292 -21.47 -41.88 16.12
N GLU A 293 -22.12 -41.17 15.19
CA GLU A 293 -22.18 -39.71 15.18
C GLU A 293 -23.02 -39.17 16.34
N GLU A 294 -24.13 -39.83 16.68
CA GLU A 294 -24.95 -39.48 17.85
C GLU A 294 -24.19 -39.67 19.18
N ASP A 295 -23.31 -40.68 19.25
CA ASP A 295 -22.51 -40.99 20.44
C ASP A 295 -21.18 -40.19 20.54
N ASP A 296 -20.95 -39.22 19.64
CA ASP A 296 -19.74 -38.38 19.51
C ASP A 296 -18.42 -39.17 19.44
N ILE A 297 -18.39 -40.22 18.62
CA ILE A 297 -17.20 -41.05 18.43
C ILE A 297 -16.43 -40.61 17.18
N GLU A 298 -15.17 -40.22 17.37
CA GLU A 298 -14.24 -39.87 16.30
C GLU A 298 -13.71 -41.14 15.62
N ARG A 299 -13.86 -41.30 14.30
CA ARG A 299 -13.58 -42.58 13.59
C ARG A 299 -12.49 -42.42 12.54
N PHE A 300 -11.43 -43.21 12.68
CA PHE A 300 -10.33 -43.32 11.72
C PHE A 300 -10.43 -44.63 10.95
N GLY A 301 -10.59 -44.58 9.62
CA GLY A 301 -10.67 -45.76 8.75
C GLY A 301 -9.37 -46.04 8.02
N ILE A 302 -8.85 -47.27 8.13
CA ILE A 302 -7.63 -47.72 7.48
C ILE A 302 -7.96 -48.88 6.53
N ALA A 303 -7.86 -48.61 5.22
CA ALA A 303 -8.08 -49.58 4.17
C ALA A 303 -6.77 -50.26 3.76
N VAL A 304 -6.68 -51.57 3.95
CA VAL A 304 -5.49 -52.38 3.62
C VAL A 304 -5.70 -53.14 2.31
N LEU A 305 -4.91 -52.86 1.28
CA LEU A 305 -5.11 -53.45 -0.06
C LEU A 305 -4.38 -54.79 -0.27
N GLY A 306 -3.87 -55.40 0.80
CA GLY A 306 -3.07 -56.63 0.75
C GLY A 306 -3.78 -57.77 0.02
N ASP A 307 -5.00 -58.12 0.43
CA ASP A 307 -5.78 -59.20 -0.19
C ASP A 307 -6.15 -58.89 -1.65
N TYR A 308 -6.57 -57.66 -1.94
CA TYR A 308 -6.92 -57.22 -3.28
C TYR A 308 -5.73 -57.30 -4.25
N ASN A 309 -4.54 -56.93 -3.79
CA ASN A 309 -3.30 -57.04 -4.56
C ASN A 309 -2.89 -58.50 -4.77
N ARG A 310 -3.00 -59.36 -3.74
CA ARG A 310 -2.71 -60.81 -3.87
C ARG A 310 -3.67 -61.51 -4.83
N GLN A 311 -4.92 -61.07 -4.90
CA GLN A 311 -5.95 -61.65 -5.77
C GLN A 311 -6.04 -61.01 -7.16
N ASN A 312 -5.19 -60.02 -7.49
CA ASN A 312 -5.21 -59.27 -8.76
C ASN A 312 -6.61 -58.72 -9.12
N LYS A 313 -7.28 -58.10 -8.14
CA LYS A 313 -8.63 -57.53 -8.29
C LYS A 313 -8.68 -56.36 -9.27
N SER A 314 -9.84 -56.15 -9.88
CA SER A 314 -10.04 -55.04 -10.83
C SER A 314 -9.99 -53.67 -10.13
N SER A 315 -9.63 -52.62 -10.87
CA SER A 315 -9.60 -51.24 -10.33
C SER A 315 -10.98 -50.76 -9.86
N GLU A 316 -12.07 -51.31 -10.40
CA GLU A 316 -13.44 -51.02 -9.97
C GLU A 316 -13.73 -51.60 -8.58
N GLU A 317 -13.31 -52.84 -8.33
CA GLU A 317 -13.44 -53.51 -7.03
C GLU A 317 -12.60 -52.79 -5.95
N VAL A 318 -11.36 -52.40 -6.28
CA VAL A 318 -10.48 -51.64 -5.36
C VAL A 318 -11.10 -50.29 -4.99
N ASN A 319 -11.63 -49.55 -5.98
CA ASN A 319 -12.26 -48.25 -5.73
C ASN A 319 -13.55 -48.37 -4.91
N LYS A 320 -14.30 -49.46 -5.07
CA LYS A 320 -15.51 -49.72 -4.28
C LYS A 320 -15.17 -49.92 -2.80
N PHE A 321 -14.14 -50.73 -2.51
CA PHE A 321 -13.66 -50.94 -1.15
C PHE A 321 -13.13 -49.66 -0.49
N ILE A 322 -12.29 -48.89 -1.21
CA ILE A 322 -11.78 -47.60 -0.71
C ILE A 322 -12.94 -46.65 -0.35
N LYS A 323 -13.99 -46.59 -1.18
CA LYS A 323 -15.17 -45.77 -0.91
C LYS A 323 -15.94 -46.22 0.33
N GLU A 324 -16.06 -47.52 0.55
CA GLU A 324 -16.68 -48.08 1.76
C GLU A 324 -15.92 -47.61 3.02
N ILE A 325 -14.60 -47.79 3.07
CA ILE A 325 -13.84 -47.42 4.27
C ILE A 325 -13.76 -45.90 4.46
N ALA A 326 -13.71 -45.14 3.36
CA ALA A 326 -13.84 -43.69 3.42
C ALA A 326 -15.21 -43.28 4.01
N SER A 327 -16.30 -43.98 3.70
CA SER A 327 -17.62 -43.67 4.26
C SER A 327 -17.80 -44.02 5.75
N ILE A 328 -16.92 -44.86 6.32
CA ILE A 328 -16.89 -45.18 7.76
C ILE A 328 -16.19 -44.06 8.55
N SER A 329 -15.22 -43.39 7.92
CA SER A 329 -14.35 -42.40 8.55
C SER A 329 -15.08 -41.08 8.82
N SER A 330 -14.69 -40.38 9.88
CA SER A 330 -15.18 -39.03 10.19
C SER A 330 -14.81 -38.00 9.11
N LYS A 331 -15.52 -36.87 9.08
CA LYS A 331 -15.16 -35.72 8.23
C LYS A 331 -14.26 -34.75 9.01
N PRO A 332 -13.24 -34.15 8.37
CA PRO A 332 -12.89 -34.27 6.95
C PRO A 332 -12.07 -35.55 6.66
N LEU A 333 -12.31 -36.14 5.48
CA LEU A 333 -11.77 -37.45 5.11
C LEU A 333 -10.24 -37.48 4.98
N HIS A 334 -9.59 -36.38 4.58
CA HIS A 334 -8.13 -36.35 4.39
C HIS A 334 -7.35 -36.53 5.69
N ASP A 335 -8.00 -36.37 6.85
CA ASP A 335 -7.39 -36.58 8.16
C ASP A 335 -7.75 -37.92 8.79
N HIS A 336 -8.92 -38.47 8.45
CA HIS A 336 -9.50 -39.62 9.12
C HIS A 336 -9.46 -40.91 8.29
N PHE A 337 -9.16 -40.82 6.99
CA PHE A 337 -9.07 -41.97 6.09
C PHE A 337 -7.65 -42.20 5.59
N PHE A 338 -7.15 -43.44 5.76
CA PHE A 338 -5.84 -43.87 5.29
C PHE A 338 -6.00 -45.10 4.39
N ASN A 339 -5.31 -45.10 3.24
CA ASN A 339 -5.19 -46.27 2.38
C ASN A 339 -3.75 -46.77 2.37
N VAL A 340 -3.55 -48.07 2.50
CA VAL A 340 -2.22 -48.70 2.46
C VAL A 340 -2.19 -49.81 1.43
N SER A 341 -1.05 -49.97 0.77
CA SER A 341 -0.87 -50.95 -0.30
C SER A 341 -0.96 -52.39 0.19
N ASP A 342 -0.50 -52.66 1.40
CA ASP A 342 -0.49 -53.99 2.02
C ASP A 342 -0.37 -53.85 3.55
N GLU A 343 -0.37 -54.99 4.25
CA GLU A 343 -0.28 -55.02 5.71
C GLU A 343 1.04 -54.47 6.24
N VAL A 344 2.15 -54.59 5.50
CA VAL A 344 3.47 -54.08 5.92
C VAL A 344 3.52 -52.56 5.84
N ALA A 345 2.85 -51.97 4.86
CA ALA A 345 2.73 -50.53 4.69
C ALA A 345 1.99 -49.83 5.84
N LEU A 346 1.27 -50.55 6.72
CA LEU A 346 0.69 -50.01 7.94
C LEU A 346 1.74 -49.31 8.84
N LEU A 347 2.98 -49.79 8.85
CA LEU A 347 4.06 -49.19 9.64
C LEU A 347 4.42 -47.77 9.19
N SER A 348 4.15 -47.43 7.93
CA SER A 348 4.43 -46.12 7.34
C SER A 348 3.42 -45.05 7.77
N ILE A 349 2.20 -45.45 8.14
CA ILE A 349 1.13 -44.52 8.52
C ILE A 349 1.05 -44.28 10.03
N VAL A 350 1.75 -45.07 10.87
CA VAL A 350 1.69 -44.96 12.34
C VAL A 350 2.01 -43.55 12.83
N ASP A 351 3.03 -42.91 12.26
CA ASP A 351 3.47 -41.59 12.69
C ASP A 351 2.44 -40.51 12.26
N ALA A 352 1.85 -40.67 11.06
CA ALA A 352 0.80 -39.79 10.56
C ALA A 352 -0.51 -39.95 11.38
N LEU A 353 -0.98 -41.19 11.57
CA LEU A 353 -2.16 -41.51 12.37
C LEU A 353 -2.00 -41.05 13.82
N GLY A 354 -0.84 -41.32 14.42
CA GLY A 354 -0.50 -40.85 15.77
C GLY A 354 -0.61 -39.34 15.85
N SER A 355 0.02 -38.60 14.93
CA SER A 355 -0.03 -37.13 14.94
C SER A 355 -1.46 -36.55 14.88
N LYS A 356 -2.37 -37.19 14.13
CA LYS A 356 -3.78 -36.78 14.00
C LYS A 356 -4.59 -37.09 15.25
N ILE A 357 -4.34 -38.23 15.89
CA ILE A 357 -4.98 -38.61 17.15
C ILE A 357 -4.46 -37.74 18.30
N PHE A 358 -3.17 -37.42 18.34
CA PHE A 358 -2.59 -36.56 19.37
C PHE A 358 -3.04 -35.11 19.27
N ALA A 359 -3.40 -34.63 18.06
CA ALA A 359 -4.04 -33.33 17.92
C ALA A 359 -5.37 -33.25 18.71
N LEU A 360 -6.10 -34.36 18.87
CA LEU A 360 -7.33 -34.42 19.68
C LEU A 360 -7.08 -34.33 21.20
N GLU A 361 -5.86 -34.56 21.68
CA GLU A 361 -5.48 -34.29 23.09
C GLU A 361 -5.29 -32.79 23.35
N ALA A 362 -5.01 -32.03 22.28
CA ALA A 362 -4.65 -30.62 22.35
C ALA A 362 -5.80 -29.67 21.97
N THR A 363 -6.81 -30.14 21.22
CA THR A 363 -7.91 -29.31 20.73
C THR A 363 -9.24 -29.66 21.38
N THR A 364 -10.08 -28.64 21.66
CA THR A 364 -11.49 -28.83 22.05
C THR A 364 -12.43 -28.94 20.85
N GLY A 365 -11.89 -28.87 19.62
CA GLY A 365 -12.65 -28.81 18.36
C GLY A 365 -12.71 -30.15 17.61
N ASN A 366 -13.69 -30.29 16.72
CA ASN A 366 -13.94 -31.48 15.90
C ASN A 366 -12.97 -31.65 14.69
N PHE A 367 -11.85 -30.91 14.64
CA PHE A 367 -10.97 -30.88 13.47
C PHE A 367 -9.51 -31.18 13.87
N THR A 368 -8.90 -32.15 13.20
CA THR A 368 -7.61 -32.78 13.55
C THR A 368 -6.40 -32.22 12.78
N SER A 369 -6.55 -31.13 12.00
CA SER A 369 -5.49 -30.66 11.08
C SER A 369 -5.21 -29.17 10.96
N SER A 370 -6.00 -28.30 11.60
CA SER A 370 -5.77 -26.85 11.57
C SER A 370 -5.33 -26.35 12.95
N PHE A 371 -4.24 -25.58 13.00
CA PHE A 371 -3.85 -24.87 14.22
C PHE A 371 -4.75 -23.64 14.38
N GLU A 372 -5.48 -23.54 15.48
CA GLU A 372 -6.25 -22.36 15.83
C GLU A 372 -5.35 -21.33 16.51
N MET A 373 -5.03 -21.53 17.79
CA MET A 373 -4.27 -20.58 18.60
C MET A 373 -2.99 -21.17 19.19
N GLU A 374 -2.76 -22.46 19.01
CA GLU A 374 -1.63 -23.22 19.57
C GLU A 374 -0.28 -22.65 19.09
N MET A 375 -0.23 -22.26 17.82
CA MET A 375 0.95 -21.67 17.17
C MET A 375 0.82 -20.14 17.01
N SER A 376 -0.04 -19.48 17.79
CA SER A 376 -0.42 -18.07 17.57
C SER A 376 0.72 -17.06 17.64
N GLN A 377 1.78 -17.33 18.41
CA GLN A 377 2.88 -16.40 18.65
C GLN A 377 2.39 -15.01 19.12
N ALA A 378 1.38 -14.97 19.99
CA ALA A 378 0.80 -13.75 20.53
C ALA A 378 1.87 -12.87 21.21
N GLY A 379 1.84 -11.57 20.92
CA GLY A 379 2.87 -10.62 21.32
C GLY A 379 4.00 -10.46 20.30
N PHE A 380 3.80 -10.94 19.06
CA PHE A 380 4.71 -10.69 17.95
C PHE A 380 4.87 -9.19 17.66
N SER A 381 3.77 -8.44 17.79
CA SER A 381 3.72 -6.99 17.86
C SER A 381 2.81 -6.58 19.01
N ALA A 382 2.94 -5.34 19.49
CA ALA A 382 2.09 -4.82 20.55
C ALA A 382 1.88 -3.31 20.40
N HIS A 383 0.68 -2.84 20.73
CA HIS A 383 0.35 -1.41 20.72
C HIS A 383 -0.65 -1.05 21.82
N ASN A 384 -0.50 0.15 22.39
CA ASN A 384 -1.42 0.68 23.39
C ASN A 384 -2.49 1.54 22.72
N SER A 385 -3.73 1.06 22.77
CA SER A 385 -4.91 1.83 22.37
C SER A 385 -5.58 2.47 23.59
N LYS A 386 -6.48 3.45 23.36
CA LYS A 386 -7.31 4.05 24.42
C LYS A 386 -8.21 3.00 25.12
N ASP A 387 -8.58 1.93 24.42
CA ASP A 387 -9.48 0.88 24.91
C ASP A 387 -8.75 -0.30 25.58
N GLY A 388 -7.43 -0.43 25.39
CA GLY A 388 -6.64 -1.56 25.90
C GLY A 388 -5.37 -1.84 25.11
N VAL A 389 -4.75 -2.99 25.39
CA VAL A 389 -3.52 -3.44 24.74
C VAL A 389 -3.86 -4.36 23.58
N MET A 390 -3.30 -4.08 22.41
CA MET A 390 -3.38 -4.95 21.24
C MET A 390 -2.13 -5.80 21.14
N LEU A 391 -2.28 -7.10 20.88
CA LEU A 391 -1.20 -8.05 20.67
C LEU A 391 -1.37 -8.74 19.32
N GLY A 392 -0.38 -8.62 18.45
CA GLY A 392 -0.33 -9.36 17.20
C GLY A 392 -0.10 -10.85 17.43
N ALA A 393 -0.86 -11.69 16.73
CA ALA A 393 -0.81 -13.15 16.82
C ALA A 393 -0.71 -13.76 15.40
N VAL A 394 0.49 -13.66 14.82
CA VAL A 394 0.76 -13.98 13.39
C VAL A 394 0.56 -15.44 13.02
N GLY A 395 0.74 -16.36 13.95
CA GLY A 395 0.67 -17.80 13.68
C GLY A 395 -0.71 -18.41 13.90
N ALA A 396 -1.70 -17.61 14.30
CA ALA A 396 -3.06 -18.07 14.50
C ALA A 396 -3.71 -18.50 13.17
N TYR A 397 -4.58 -19.51 13.24
CA TYR A 397 -5.38 -20.02 12.12
C TYR A 397 -4.52 -20.38 10.90
N ASP A 398 -3.56 -21.28 11.10
CA ASP A 398 -2.58 -21.70 10.08
C ASP A 398 -1.81 -20.51 9.48
N TRP A 399 -1.31 -19.64 10.36
CA TRP A 399 -0.60 -18.41 10.00
C TRP A 399 -1.41 -17.40 9.17
N ASN A 400 -2.74 -17.52 9.12
CA ASN A 400 -3.57 -16.43 8.59
C ASN A 400 -3.39 -15.17 9.46
N GLY A 401 -3.26 -15.38 10.76
CA GLY A 401 -2.99 -14.36 11.78
C GLY A 401 -4.25 -13.74 12.35
N THR A 402 -4.15 -13.17 13.55
CA THR A 402 -5.21 -12.41 14.22
C THR A 402 -4.60 -11.35 15.15
N VAL A 403 -5.44 -10.57 15.81
CA VAL A 403 -5.04 -9.58 16.82
C VAL A 403 -5.80 -9.88 18.12
N VAL A 404 -5.07 -10.14 19.19
CA VAL A 404 -5.65 -10.33 20.52
C VAL A 404 -5.75 -8.98 21.22
N MET A 405 -6.96 -8.59 21.63
CA MET A 405 -7.17 -7.33 22.33
C MET A 405 -7.46 -7.59 23.80
N HIS A 406 -6.63 -7.04 24.68
CA HIS A 406 -6.78 -7.13 26.13
C HIS A 406 -7.32 -5.81 26.67
N THR A 407 -8.60 -5.81 27.05
CA THR A 407 -9.32 -4.65 27.58
C THR A 407 -9.63 -4.84 29.07
N ALA A 408 -10.08 -3.77 29.74
CA ALA A 408 -10.55 -3.87 31.13
C ALA A 408 -11.76 -4.83 31.31
N ALA A 409 -12.55 -5.05 30.26
CA ALA A 409 -13.71 -5.93 30.27
C ALA A 409 -13.37 -7.41 30.00
N GLY A 410 -12.16 -7.70 29.54
CA GLY A 410 -11.69 -9.03 29.19
C GLY A 410 -10.85 -9.07 27.91
N THR A 411 -10.54 -10.27 27.47
CA THR A 411 -9.76 -10.54 26.25
C THR A 411 -10.70 -10.85 25.08
N ILE A 412 -10.50 -10.16 23.96
CA ILE A 412 -11.22 -10.37 22.70
C ILE A 412 -10.25 -10.99 21.69
N VAL A 413 -10.64 -12.12 21.09
CA VAL A 413 -9.86 -12.82 20.06
C VAL A 413 -10.78 -12.99 18.83
N PRO A 414 -10.60 -12.18 17.78
CA PRO A 414 -11.34 -12.34 16.54
C PRO A 414 -11.03 -13.65 15.83
N GLY A 415 -12.04 -14.23 15.20
CA GLY A 415 -11.96 -15.48 14.45
C GLY A 415 -11.30 -15.35 13.08
N LYS A 416 -11.02 -16.51 12.46
CA LYS A 416 -10.28 -16.62 11.18
C LYS A 416 -10.81 -15.73 10.06
N ASN A 417 -12.14 -15.60 9.95
CA ASN A 417 -12.81 -14.90 8.85
C ASN A 417 -13.29 -13.49 9.21
N ASP A 418 -13.01 -13.01 10.42
CA ASP A 418 -13.55 -11.73 10.90
C ASP A 418 -12.91 -10.52 10.22
N PHE A 419 -11.71 -10.69 9.65
CA PHE A 419 -10.98 -9.68 8.88
C PHE A 419 -11.13 -9.85 7.36
N TYR A 420 -12.02 -10.73 6.92
CA TYR A 420 -12.27 -10.99 5.51
C TYR A 420 -13.48 -10.18 5.04
N ASP A 421 -13.32 -9.49 3.91
CA ASP A 421 -14.42 -8.80 3.25
C ASP A 421 -14.96 -9.66 2.08
N PRO A 422 -16.14 -10.27 2.23
CA PRO A 422 -16.72 -11.17 1.23
C PRO A 422 -17.08 -10.48 -0.09
N GLU A 423 -17.29 -9.16 -0.10
CA GLU A 423 -17.61 -8.42 -1.33
C GLU A 423 -16.36 -8.20 -2.19
N THR A 424 -15.22 -7.94 -1.56
CA THR A 424 -13.99 -7.56 -2.26
C THR A 424 -12.97 -8.70 -2.41
N GLU A 425 -13.11 -9.80 -1.68
CA GLU A 425 -12.10 -10.87 -1.60
C GLU A 425 -12.61 -12.28 -1.95
N ALA A 426 -13.76 -12.38 -2.65
CA ALA A 426 -14.38 -13.64 -3.08
C ALA A 426 -13.38 -14.61 -3.76
N GLY A 427 -13.15 -15.77 -3.14
CA GLY A 427 -12.30 -16.86 -3.67
C GLY A 427 -10.90 -16.99 -3.05
N TYR A 428 -10.58 -16.24 -2.00
CA TYR A 428 -9.32 -16.37 -1.27
C TYR A 428 -9.36 -17.52 -0.24
N GLU A 429 -8.37 -18.41 -0.27
CA GLU A 429 -8.31 -19.60 0.60
C GLU A 429 -7.53 -19.40 1.93
N GLY A 430 -7.07 -18.18 2.25
CA GLY A 430 -6.66 -17.84 3.62
C GLY A 430 -5.47 -18.63 4.17
N LEU A 431 -4.33 -18.65 3.47
CA LEU A 431 -3.11 -19.32 3.94
C LEU A 431 -1.96 -18.34 4.13
N ALA A 432 -1.37 -18.34 5.34
CA ALA A 432 -0.12 -17.66 5.68
C ALA A 432 -0.07 -16.13 5.44
N GLY A 433 -1.15 -15.40 5.75
CA GLY A 433 -1.24 -13.95 5.60
C GLY A 433 -0.41 -13.12 6.60
N TYR A 434 -0.13 -13.68 7.79
CA TYR A 434 0.54 -13.03 8.92
C TYR A 434 -0.15 -11.74 9.39
N LEU A 435 -1.49 -11.73 9.46
CA LEU A 435 -2.20 -10.62 10.09
C LEU A 435 -1.76 -10.45 11.56
N GLY A 436 -1.58 -9.21 11.99
CA GLY A 436 -1.01 -8.90 13.31
C GLY A 436 0.51 -8.89 13.32
N TYR A 437 1.17 -8.89 12.16
CA TYR A 437 2.63 -8.71 12.10
C TYR A 437 3.05 -7.39 12.72
N ASP A 438 2.28 -6.34 12.46
CA ASP A 438 2.34 -5.08 13.19
C ASP A 438 0.92 -4.58 13.47
N VAL A 439 0.75 -3.87 14.58
CA VAL A 439 -0.56 -3.41 15.06
C VAL A 439 -0.45 -1.95 15.51
N GLN A 440 -1.44 -1.15 15.13
CA GLN A 440 -1.53 0.27 15.46
C GLN A 440 -2.99 0.68 15.70
N SER A 441 -3.18 1.89 16.23
CA SER A 441 -4.50 2.51 16.31
C SER A 441 -4.45 3.98 15.89
N ALA A 442 -5.57 4.45 15.37
CA ALA A 442 -5.78 5.85 15.01
C ALA A 442 -6.95 6.42 15.81
N SER A 443 -6.75 7.60 16.39
CA SER A 443 -7.81 8.36 17.06
C SER A 443 -8.52 9.24 16.06
N THR A 444 -9.84 9.12 15.95
CA THR A 444 -10.67 9.98 15.10
C THR A 444 -11.81 10.61 15.92
N PRO A 445 -12.50 11.63 15.38
CA PRO A 445 -13.67 12.22 16.05
C PRO A 445 -14.79 11.20 16.34
N ASP A 446 -14.87 10.14 15.55
CA ASP A 446 -15.90 9.09 15.66
C ASP A 446 -15.46 7.89 16.53
N GLY A 447 -14.28 7.97 17.17
CA GLY A 447 -13.74 6.92 18.03
C GLY A 447 -12.39 6.37 17.54
N VAL A 448 -12.06 5.16 17.97
CA VAL A 448 -10.79 4.52 17.65
C VAL A 448 -10.92 3.63 16.42
N LEU A 449 -10.00 3.78 15.47
CA LEU A 449 -9.75 2.83 14.40
C LEU A 449 -8.59 1.91 14.78
N TYR A 450 -8.78 0.61 14.60
CA TYR A 450 -7.74 -0.40 14.78
C TYR A 450 -7.11 -0.74 13.44
N ILE A 451 -5.80 -0.89 13.42
CA ILE A 451 -5.02 -1.07 12.20
C ILE A 451 -4.10 -2.28 12.40
N SER A 452 -4.11 -3.20 11.43
CA SER A 452 -3.27 -4.40 11.49
C SER A 452 -2.66 -4.72 10.12
N GLY A 453 -1.36 -5.02 10.14
CA GLY A 453 -0.58 -5.38 8.98
C GLY A 453 -0.60 -6.88 8.69
N ALA A 454 -0.71 -7.25 7.42
CA ALA A 454 -0.61 -8.63 6.94
C ALA A 454 0.35 -8.68 5.73
N PRO A 455 1.67 -8.60 5.97
CA PRO A 455 2.66 -8.38 4.92
C PRO A 455 2.86 -9.56 3.96
N ARG A 456 2.37 -10.76 4.32
CA ARG A 456 2.41 -11.95 3.46
C ARG A 456 1.11 -12.22 2.70
N TYR A 457 0.07 -11.44 2.98
CA TYR A 457 -1.21 -11.58 2.28
C TYR A 457 -1.02 -11.46 0.76
N ASN A 458 -1.47 -12.48 0.03
CA ASN A 458 -1.30 -12.60 -1.43
C ASN A 458 0.15 -12.35 -1.91
N HIS A 459 1.15 -12.57 -1.04
CA HIS A 459 2.56 -12.27 -1.27
C HIS A 459 2.90 -10.80 -1.55
N THR A 460 1.92 -9.90 -1.71
CA THR A 460 2.12 -8.46 -1.91
C THR A 460 2.03 -7.66 -0.61
N GLY A 461 1.27 -8.18 0.36
CA GLY A 461 0.97 -7.52 1.63
C GLY A 461 -0.31 -6.69 1.58
N ARG A 462 -0.93 -6.49 2.75
CA ARG A 462 -2.07 -5.59 2.96
C ARG A 462 -2.08 -4.99 4.37
N VAL A 463 -2.86 -3.95 4.56
CA VAL A 463 -3.20 -3.37 5.86
C VAL A 463 -4.72 -3.33 6.01
N VAL A 464 -5.22 -3.84 7.13
CA VAL A 464 -6.65 -3.89 7.45
C VAL A 464 -6.95 -2.84 8.51
N ILE A 465 -7.90 -1.95 8.22
CA ILE A 465 -8.42 -0.95 9.15
C ILE A 465 -9.84 -1.35 9.53
N TYR A 466 -10.11 -1.42 10.84
CA TYR A 466 -11.37 -1.95 11.36
C TYR A 466 -11.80 -1.26 12.66
N ARG A 467 -13.07 -1.47 13.03
CA ARG A 467 -13.66 -1.09 14.31
C ARG A 467 -14.22 -2.32 15.01
N LEU A 468 -14.42 -2.22 16.32
CA LEU A 468 -15.21 -3.19 17.07
C LEU A 468 -16.63 -2.64 17.24
N ASN A 469 -17.65 -3.44 16.94
CA ASN A 469 -19.03 -3.07 17.17
C ASN A 469 -19.43 -3.25 18.66
N GLU A 470 -20.67 -2.93 19.02
CA GLU A 470 -21.18 -3.07 20.41
C GLU A 470 -21.13 -4.51 20.95
N THR A 471 -21.05 -5.52 20.09
CA THR A 471 -20.93 -6.93 20.45
C THR A 471 -19.49 -7.44 20.36
N ASN A 472 -18.50 -6.56 20.27
CA ASN A 472 -17.06 -6.87 20.12
C ASN A 472 -16.68 -7.66 18.85
N ASN A 473 -17.50 -7.60 17.81
CA ASN A 473 -17.18 -8.18 16.49
C ASN A 473 -16.42 -7.17 15.63
N VAL A 474 -15.52 -7.68 14.80
CA VAL A 474 -14.74 -6.89 13.84
C VAL A 474 -15.63 -6.39 12.71
N VAL A 475 -15.54 -5.10 12.43
CA VAL A 475 -16.16 -4.46 11.25
C VAL A 475 -15.04 -3.80 10.45
N VAL A 476 -14.69 -4.40 9.32
CA VAL A 476 -13.66 -3.87 8.41
C VAL A 476 -14.16 -2.56 7.81
N SER A 477 -13.38 -1.49 8.02
CA SER A 477 -13.68 -0.14 7.53
C SER A 477 -12.96 0.16 6.21
N GLN A 478 -11.73 -0.33 6.05
CA GLN A 478 -10.92 -0.12 4.85
C GLN A 478 -9.81 -1.18 4.73
N ILE A 479 -9.42 -1.53 3.50
CA ILE A 479 -8.26 -2.38 3.21
C ILE A 479 -7.31 -1.64 2.27
N LEU A 480 -6.05 -1.50 2.67
CA LEU A 480 -4.96 -0.97 1.83
C LEU A 480 -4.15 -2.13 1.26
N LYS A 481 -3.91 -2.15 -0.06
CA LYS A 481 -3.25 -3.26 -0.76
C LYS A 481 -1.85 -2.87 -1.21
N GLY A 482 -0.88 -3.75 -0.99
CA GLY A 482 0.49 -3.59 -1.50
C GLY A 482 0.57 -3.81 -3.01
N GLU A 483 1.46 -3.08 -3.68
CA GLU A 483 1.56 -3.05 -5.14
C GLU A 483 2.53 -4.09 -5.72
N GLN A 484 3.55 -4.48 -4.96
CA GLN A 484 4.65 -5.32 -5.43
C GLN A 484 4.78 -6.60 -4.58
N ILE A 485 4.86 -7.74 -5.26
CA ILE A 485 5.11 -9.04 -4.64
C ILE A 485 6.46 -9.04 -3.90
N GLY A 486 6.49 -9.60 -2.69
CA GLY A 486 7.67 -9.68 -1.86
C GLY A 486 8.09 -8.36 -1.21
N SER A 487 7.38 -7.25 -1.45
CA SER A 487 7.73 -5.94 -0.87
C SER A 487 7.53 -5.85 0.65
N TYR A 488 6.78 -6.81 1.21
CA TYR A 488 6.46 -6.89 2.63
C TYR A 488 5.65 -5.68 3.12
N PHE A 489 4.78 -5.14 2.26
CA PHE A 489 3.90 -4.00 2.55
C PHE A 489 3.00 -4.27 3.76
N GLY A 490 3.02 -3.36 4.74
CA GLY A 490 2.25 -3.51 5.98
C GLY A 490 2.99 -4.31 7.05
N SER A 491 4.31 -4.44 6.95
CA SER A 491 5.13 -5.04 8.01
C SER A 491 5.56 -4.05 9.10
N VAL A 492 5.45 -2.76 8.81
CA VAL A 492 5.72 -1.65 9.75
C VAL A 492 4.65 -0.60 9.55
N LEU A 493 4.00 -0.18 10.63
CA LEU A 493 2.89 0.74 10.69
C LEU A 493 3.18 1.78 11.75
N GLN A 494 2.97 3.06 11.41
CA GLN A 494 3.06 4.13 12.38
C GLN A 494 1.96 5.15 12.12
N THR A 495 1.14 5.42 13.14
CA THR A 495 0.21 6.55 13.13
C THR A 495 0.90 7.78 13.68
N VAL A 496 0.54 8.95 13.12
CA VAL A 496 1.13 10.24 13.50
C VAL A 496 0.02 11.28 13.61
N ASP A 497 -0.06 11.91 14.78
CA ASP A 497 -0.74 13.17 15.02
C ASP A 497 0.28 14.27 14.75
N VAL A 498 0.15 15.02 13.64
CA VAL A 498 1.18 15.96 13.19
C VAL A 498 1.00 17.31 13.87
N ASP A 499 -0.22 17.80 14.04
CA ASP A 499 -0.48 19.12 14.64
C ASP A 499 -0.73 19.10 16.15
N GLY A 500 -0.71 17.92 16.77
CA GLY A 500 -0.78 17.75 18.21
C GLY A 500 -2.19 17.92 18.79
N ASP A 501 -3.23 17.76 17.97
CA ASP A 501 -4.63 17.94 18.38
C ASP A 501 -5.25 16.68 19.04
N SER A 502 -4.45 15.62 19.25
CA SER A 502 -4.84 14.31 19.76
C SER A 502 -5.67 13.44 18.79
N LEU A 503 -5.82 13.86 17.54
CA LEU A 503 -6.37 13.08 16.45
C LEU A 503 -5.25 12.63 15.51
N THR A 504 -5.44 11.48 14.88
CA THR A 504 -4.45 10.93 13.96
C THR A 504 -4.62 11.55 12.58
N ASP A 505 -3.59 12.22 12.07
CA ASP A 505 -3.58 12.77 10.71
C ASP A 505 -3.13 11.75 9.67
N LEU A 506 -2.08 11.00 9.99
CA LEU A 506 -1.36 10.18 9.03
C LEU A 506 -1.22 8.73 9.50
N LEU A 507 -1.20 7.84 8.52
CA LEU A 507 -0.75 6.45 8.64
C LEU A 507 0.42 6.24 7.67
N LEU A 508 1.58 5.89 8.23
CA LEU A 508 2.75 5.50 7.45
C LEU A 508 2.81 3.97 7.37
N VAL A 509 2.98 3.46 6.16
CA VAL A 509 3.05 2.01 5.89
C VAL A 509 4.40 1.68 5.24
N GLY A 510 5.22 0.91 5.96
CA GLY A 510 6.50 0.42 5.48
C GLY A 510 6.38 -0.78 4.53
N ALA A 511 7.20 -0.76 3.48
CA ALA A 511 7.46 -1.87 2.58
C ALA A 511 8.99 -2.02 2.43
N PRO A 512 9.70 -2.49 3.47
CA PRO A 512 11.16 -2.46 3.54
C PRO A 512 11.83 -3.35 2.48
N MET A 513 11.15 -4.38 1.97
CA MET A 513 11.69 -5.27 0.93
C MET A 513 11.29 -4.84 -0.49
N PHE A 514 10.72 -3.64 -0.65
CA PHE A 514 10.38 -3.12 -1.97
C PHE A 514 11.61 -3.00 -2.86
N MET A 515 11.54 -3.60 -4.05
CA MET A 515 12.59 -3.59 -5.05
C MET A 515 12.58 -2.30 -5.85
N GLY A 516 13.69 -1.57 -5.78
CA GLY A 516 13.92 -0.34 -6.54
C GLY A 516 14.20 -0.60 -8.02
N THR A 517 14.41 0.48 -8.79
CA THR A 517 14.68 0.41 -10.25
C THR A 517 15.95 -0.37 -10.59
N GLU A 518 16.90 -0.44 -9.67
CA GLU A 518 18.16 -1.18 -9.82
C GLU A 518 18.07 -2.63 -9.34
N ARG A 519 16.86 -3.13 -9.02
CA ARG A 519 16.61 -4.47 -8.47
C ARG A 519 17.31 -4.75 -7.13
N ASN A 520 17.61 -3.70 -6.38
CA ASN A 520 18.05 -3.74 -4.99
C ASN A 520 16.84 -3.66 -4.05
N GLU A 521 16.97 -4.20 -2.83
CA GLU A 521 15.98 -4.06 -1.76
C GLU A 521 16.03 -2.64 -1.17
N GLN A 522 15.60 -1.67 -1.97
CA GLN A 522 15.65 -0.25 -1.60
C GLN A 522 14.76 0.01 -0.37
N GLY A 523 13.55 -0.55 -0.37
CA GLY A 523 12.51 -0.22 0.60
C GLY A 523 11.84 1.13 0.30
N GLN A 524 10.60 1.27 0.78
CA GLN A 524 9.85 2.52 0.67
C GLN A 524 8.79 2.63 1.78
N VAL A 525 8.35 3.86 2.05
CA VAL A 525 7.29 4.14 3.02
C VAL A 525 6.17 4.93 2.35
N TYR A 526 4.95 4.40 2.42
CA TYR A 526 3.76 5.04 1.89
C TYR A 526 3.13 5.93 2.96
N VAL A 527 2.81 7.18 2.60
CA VAL A 527 2.16 8.14 3.51
C VAL A 527 0.70 8.25 3.12
N TYR A 528 -0.18 7.84 4.03
CA TYR A 528 -1.62 7.99 3.90
C TYR A 528 -2.14 9.06 4.85
N LYS A 529 -3.05 9.89 4.37
CA LYS A 529 -3.73 10.92 5.15
C LYS A 529 -5.18 10.54 5.40
N ILE A 530 -5.65 10.74 6.62
CA ILE A 530 -7.06 10.51 6.94
C ILE A 530 -7.94 11.62 6.36
N ASN A 531 -9.07 11.24 5.74
CA ASN A 531 -10.06 12.19 5.24
C ASN A 531 -11.23 12.37 6.23
N GLN A 532 -12.20 13.22 5.89
CA GLN A 532 -13.38 13.49 6.74
C GLN A 532 -14.31 12.28 6.91
N GLU A 533 -14.21 11.26 6.05
CA GLU A 533 -14.94 10.00 6.13
C GLU A 533 -14.19 8.94 6.95
N ASN A 534 -13.10 9.32 7.64
CA ASN A 534 -12.16 8.44 8.34
C ASN A 534 -11.50 7.37 7.45
N GLN A 535 -11.32 7.65 6.16
CA GLN A 535 -10.59 6.79 5.24
C GLN A 535 -9.19 7.34 4.99
N PHE A 536 -8.21 6.44 4.90
CA PHE A 536 -6.83 6.75 4.61
C PHE A 536 -6.60 6.83 3.09
N GLU A 537 -6.23 8.02 2.61
CA GLU A 537 -5.92 8.30 1.20
C GLU A 537 -4.41 8.46 1.00
N HIS A 538 -3.86 7.74 0.02
CA HIS A 538 -2.44 7.85 -0.32
C HIS A 538 -2.09 9.25 -0.82
N GLN A 539 -1.09 9.89 -0.21
CA GLN A 539 -0.63 11.22 -0.59
C GLN A 539 0.64 11.13 -1.45
N PHE A 540 1.69 10.51 -0.91
CA PHE A 540 2.99 10.36 -1.56
C PHE A 540 3.77 9.19 -0.92
N THR A 541 4.96 8.92 -1.47
CA THR A 541 5.82 7.81 -1.02
C THR A 541 7.24 8.32 -0.78
N LEU A 542 7.75 8.03 0.41
CA LEU A 542 9.11 8.37 0.84
C LEU A 542 10.09 7.28 0.40
N LYS A 543 11.28 7.70 -0.03
CA LYS A 543 12.34 6.83 -0.56
C LYS A 543 13.70 7.24 0.02
N PRO A 544 14.62 6.27 0.25
CA PRO A 544 15.97 6.58 0.72
C PRO A 544 16.81 7.23 -0.40
N VAL A 545 18.01 7.70 -0.05
CA VAL A 545 18.96 8.14 -1.08
C VAL A 545 19.35 6.98 -2.01
N ASN A 546 19.69 7.30 -3.26
CA ASN A 546 20.13 6.29 -4.22
C ASN A 546 21.47 5.68 -3.76
N GLN A 547 21.50 4.36 -3.61
CA GLN A 547 22.70 3.63 -3.18
C GLN A 547 23.39 2.98 -4.37
N SER A 548 24.71 3.14 -4.46
CA SER A 548 25.52 2.37 -5.38
C SER A 548 25.86 1.01 -4.75
N CYS A 549 25.26 -0.06 -5.26
CA CYS A 549 25.58 -1.41 -4.82
C CYS A 549 27.05 -1.77 -5.08
N CYS A 550 27.69 -2.42 -4.11
CA CYS A 550 28.97 -3.10 -4.31
C CYS A 550 28.81 -4.17 -5.38
N THR A 551 29.25 -3.88 -6.62
CA THR A 551 29.35 -4.89 -7.68
C THR A 551 30.71 -5.56 -7.63
N ALA A 552 30.84 -6.75 -8.25
CA ALA A 552 32.05 -7.59 -8.26
C ALA A 552 33.37 -6.90 -8.72
N HIS A 553 33.31 -5.64 -9.19
CA HIS A 553 34.44 -4.86 -9.70
C HIS A 553 34.81 -3.64 -8.83
N SER A 554 34.23 -3.50 -7.63
CA SER A 554 34.54 -2.38 -6.72
C SER A 554 35.72 -2.72 -5.78
N GLU A 555 36.87 -2.07 -6.00
CA GLU A 555 38.06 -2.19 -5.15
C GLU A 555 37.83 -1.48 -3.79
N GLY A 556 37.13 -2.16 -2.88
CA GLY A 556 36.87 -1.64 -1.53
C GLY A 556 35.84 -2.41 -0.71
N CYS A 557 35.04 -3.29 -1.33
CA CYS A 557 33.99 -4.03 -0.63
C CYS A 557 34.50 -5.37 -0.08
N THR A 558 34.29 -5.61 1.22
CA THR A 558 34.68 -6.84 1.92
C THR A 558 33.63 -7.96 1.79
N ASN A 559 32.34 -7.62 1.67
CA ASN A 559 31.24 -8.59 1.63
C ASN A 559 30.67 -8.77 0.22
N ARG A 560 31.00 -9.90 -0.42
CA ARG A 560 30.71 -10.14 -1.86
C ARG A 560 29.41 -10.91 -2.15
N ASN A 561 28.69 -11.36 -1.11
CA ASN A 561 27.54 -12.27 -1.21
C ASN A 561 26.27 -11.80 -0.45
N GLU A 562 26.22 -10.57 0.04
CA GLU A 562 25.07 -10.06 0.80
C GLU A 562 24.09 -9.27 -0.10
N PRO A 563 22.76 -9.36 0.14
CA PRO A 563 21.77 -8.65 -0.67
C PRO A 563 21.98 -7.13 -0.58
N CYS A 564 22.06 -6.47 -1.74
CA CYS A 564 22.20 -5.02 -1.78
C CYS A 564 20.84 -4.32 -1.61
N GLY A 565 20.81 -3.28 -0.77
CA GLY A 565 19.62 -2.45 -0.52
C GLY A 565 19.72 -1.67 0.78
N ALA A 566 18.82 -0.70 0.97
CA ALA A 566 18.75 0.09 2.22
C ALA A 566 17.80 -0.53 3.25
N ARG A 567 16.81 -1.31 2.76
CA ARG A 567 15.60 -1.70 3.51
C ARG A 567 14.95 -0.54 4.25
N PHE A 568 14.82 0.59 3.56
CA PHE A 568 14.20 1.80 4.11
C PHE A 568 12.75 1.53 4.51
N GLY A 569 12.38 1.97 5.72
CA GLY A 569 11.07 1.66 6.30
C GLY A 569 11.04 0.39 7.14
N THR A 570 12.20 -0.14 7.55
CA THR A 570 12.27 -1.26 8.52
C THR A 570 11.87 -0.83 9.93
N ALA A 571 12.06 0.45 10.26
CA ALA A 571 11.54 1.07 11.46
C ALA A 571 10.98 2.44 11.10
N ILE A 572 9.84 2.79 11.67
CA ILE A 572 9.21 4.11 11.54
C ILE A 572 8.81 4.53 12.96
N ALA A 573 9.24 5.69 13.41
CA ALA A 573 8.89 6.24 14.70
C ALA A 573 8.29 7.63 14.53
N ALA A 574 7.11 7.84 15.09
CA ALA A 574 6.65 9.20 15.36
C ALA A 574 7.55 9.77 16.46
N VAL A 575 8.16 10.90 16.18
CA VAL A 575 8.99 11.61 17.13
C VAL A 575 8.32 12.94 17.47
N SER A 576 8.33 13.30 18.74
CA SER A 576 7.74 14.58 19.16
C SER A 576 8.51 15.73 18.50
N ASP A 577 7.85 16.87 18.32
CA ASP A 577 8.38 18.07 17.67
C ASP A 577 9.85 18.35 18.06
N MET A 578 10.76 18.13 17.11
CA MET A 578 12.19 18.26 17.34
C MET A 578 12.67 19.69 17.08
N ASN A 579 11.96 20.48 16.27
CA ASN A 579 12.39 21.80 15.83
C ASN A 579 11.62 22.96 16.49
N LEU A 580 10.69 22.62 17.38
CA LEU A 580 9.80 23.50 18.12
C LEU A 580 8.97 24.42 17.20
N ASP A 581 8.52 23.90 16.05
CA ASP A 581 7.63 24.62 15.11
C ASP A 581 6.14 24.36 15.32
N GLY A 582 5.80 23.48 16.28
CA GLY A 582 4.44 23.11 16.64
C GLY A 582 3.94 21.85 15.91
N PHE A 583 4.77 21.18 15.11
CA PHE A 583 4.40 19.96 14.41
C PHE A 583 5.29 18.77 14.82
N ASN A 584 4.68 17.60 15.05
CA ASN A 584 5.41 16.37 15.30
C ASN A 584 6.13 15.87 14.05
N ASP A 585 7.25 15.21 14.27
CA ASP A 585 8.20 14.79 13.25
C ASP A 585 8.21 13.25 13.09
N VAL A 586 8.95 12.75 12.10
CA VAL A 586 9.08 11.30 11.87
C VAL A 586 10.53 10.90 11.61
N ALA A 587 10.95 9.80 12.23
CA ALA A 587 12.22 9.15 11.98
C ALA A 587 12.02 7.80 11.27
N ILE A 588 12.78 7.55 10.20
CA ILE A 588 12.67 6.33 9.39
C ILE A 588 14.04 5.64 9.27
N GLY A 589 14.07 4.36 9.61
CA GLY A 589 15.27 3.52 9.59
C GLY A 589 15.55 2.85 8.25
N ALA A 590 16.84 2.80 7.89
CA ALA A 590 17.38 2.08 6.75
C ALA A 590 18.58 1.21 7.19
N PRO A 591 18.35 0.12 7.93
CA PRO A 591 19.40 -0.65 8.60
C PRO A 591 20.44 -1.28 7.65
N PHE A 592 20.12 -1.46 6.37
CA PHE A 592 21.01 -2.14 5.43
C PHE A 592 21.89 -1.16 4.62
N GLU A 593 21.64 0.14 4.78
CA GLU A 593 22.42 1.19 4.15
C GLU A 593 23.91 1.12 4.51
N ASN A 594 24.78 1.50 3.57
CA ASN A 594 26.23 1.60 3.76
C ASN A 594 26.91 0.29 4.21
N ASP A 595 26.60 -0.83 3.54
CA ASP A 595 27.16 -2.17 3.83
C ASP A 595 26.77 -2.64 5.23
N HIS A 596 25.46 -2.65 5.51
CA HIS A 596 24.87 -3.10 6.77
C HIS A 596 25.27 -2.30 8.02
N ARG A 597 25.90 -1.14 7.84
CA ARG A 597 26.16 -0.20 8.93
C ARG A 597 24.87 0.50 9.37
N GLY A 598 23.98 0.78 8.44
CA GLY A 598 22.65 1.36 8.68
C GLY A 598 22.61 2.90 8.63
N ALA A 599 21.40 3.45 8.65
CA ALA A 599 21.15 4.88 8.63
C ALA A 599 19.74 5.21 9.13
N VAL A 600 19.52 6.48 9.50
CA VAL A 600 18.20 7.01 9.87
C VAL A 600 17.95 8.33 9.15
N TYR A 601 16.71 8.54 8.72
CA TYR A 601 16.23 9.73 8.05
C TYR A 601 15.22 10.45 8.93
N ILE A 602 15.36 11.77 9.08
CA ILE A 602 14.42 12.62 9.82
C ILE A 602 13.59 13.44 8.83
N TYR A 603 12.28 13.46 9.04
CA TYR A 603 11.30 14.18 8.24
C TYR A 603 10.49 15.11 9.14
N HIS A 604 10.35 16.36 8.71
CA HIS A 604 9.55 17.33 9.46
C HIS A 604 8.06 17.26 9.15
N GLY A 605 7.26 17.51 10.19
CA GLY A 605 5.85 17.84 10.06
C GLY A 605 5.63 19.16 9.30
N GLU A 606 4.49 19.26 8.62
CA GLU A 606 3.98 20.52 8.07
C GLU A 606 2.45 20.47 8.07
N LYS A 607 1.81 21.27 8.94
CA LYS A 607 0.34 21.31 9.10
C LYS A 607 -0.17 19.93 9.54
N THR A 608 -0.89 19.23 8.66
CA THR A 608 -1.43 17.88 8.88
C THR A 608 -0.83 16.90 7.86
N SER A 609 0.46 17.06 7.54
CA SER A 609 1.21 16.28 6.56
C SER A 609 2.71 16.27 6.91
N LEU A 610 3.53 15.55 6.15
CA LEU A 610 5.00 15.59 6.25
C LEU A 610 5.63 16.31 5.04
N LYS A 611 6.83 16.86 5.22
CA LYS A 611 7.69 17.30 4.11
C LYS A 611 8.24 16.07 3.37
N GLU A 612 8.15 16.06 2.04
CA GLU A 612 8.62 14.91 1.22
C GLU A 612 10.14 14.70 1.28
N LYS A 613 10.90 15.76 1.50
CA LYS A 613 12.37 15.71 1.58
C LYS A 613 12.79 15.59 3.04
N TYR A 614 13.66 14.63 3.33
CA TYR A 614 14.29 14.52 4.65
C TYR A 614 15.11 15.78 4.97
N VAL A 615 15.10 16.18 6.24
CA VAL A 615 15.84 17.35 6.74
C VAL A 615 17.21 16.97 7.27
N GLN A 616 17.36 15.72 7.72
CA GLN A 616 18.62 15.17 8.18
C GLN A 616 18.73 13.69 7.85
N HIS A 617 19.95 13.30 7.51
CA HIS A 617 20.34 11.91 7.31
C HIS A 617 21.46 11.60 8.30
N ILE A 618 21.18 10.73 9.26
CA ILE A 618 22.12 10.29 10.28
C ILE A 618 22.79 9.02 9.74
N PRO A 619 24.05 9.10 9.25
CA PRO A 619 24.78 7.92 8.83
C PRO A 619 25.09 7.03 10.04
N ALA A 620 25.30 5.73 9.81
CA ALA A 620 25.55 4.72 10.82
C ALA A 620 26.34 5.19 12.06
N GLY A 621 25.78 4.95 13.25
CA GLY A 621 26.49 5.11 14.52
C GLY A 621 27.47 3.97 14.86
N GLY A 622 27.55 2.92 14.04
CA GLY A 622 28.34 1.71 14.27
C GLY A 622 29.49 1.49 13.29
N ASP A 623 30.45 0.62 13.66
CA ASP A 623 31.61 0.25 12.83
C ASP A 623 31.29 -0.82 11.75
N GLY A 624 30.06 -1.34 11.72
CA GLY A 624 29.65 -2.42 10.82
C GLY A 624 30.18 -3.81 11.20
N VAL A 625 30.91 -3.91 12.31
CA VAL A 625 31.52 -5.16 12.79
C VAL A 625 30.94 -5.55 14.14
N LYS A 626 31.01 -4.64 15.13
CA LYS A 626 30.42 -4.79 16.47
C LYS A 626 28.97 -4.34 16.49
N VAL A 627 28.66 -3.26 15.79
CA VAL A 627 27.30 -2.73 15.67
C VAL A 627 26.89 -2.76 14.20
N LYS A 628 25.82 -3.51 13.91
CA LYS A 628 25.23 -3.69 12.57
C LYS A 628 23.77 -3.26 12.58
N PHE A 629 23.20 -2.98 11.41
CA PHE A 629 21.78 -2.68 11.26
C PHE A 629 21.29 -1.50 12.09
N PHE A 630 22.10 -0.44 12.18
CA PHE A 630 21.72 0.79 12.86
C PHE A 630 20.45 1.39 12.22
N GLY A 631 19.44 1.70 13.03
CA GLY A 631 18.13 2.12 12.52
C GLY A 631 17.13 0.98 12.36
N GLN A 632 17.42 -0.22 12.90
CA GLN A 632 16.43 -1.31 12.96
C GLN A 632 15.33 -1.06 13.99
N SER A 633 15.59 -0.23 14.99
CA SER A 633 14.61 0.22 15.99
C SER A 633 14.91 1.66 16.37
N ILE A 634 13.85 2.45 16.57
CA ILE A 634 13.95 3.90 16.80
C ILE A 634 12.85 4.28 17.82
N HIS A 635 13.18 5.15 18.76
CA HIS A 635 12.21 5.76 19.67
C HIS A 635 12.64 7.17 20.05
N GLY A 636 11.72 8.14 20.05
CA GLY A 636 12.04 9.53 20.36
C GLY A 636 10.81 10.36 20.73
N VAL A 637 10.30 10.17 21.95
CA VAL A 637 9.11 10.88 22.47
C VAL A 637 9.40 11.64 23.77
N MET A 638 10.63 11.52 24.29
CA MET A 638 11.03 12.10 25.56
C MET A 638 12.29 12.95 25.39
N ASP A 639 12.29 14.07 26.11
CA ASP A 639 13.52 14.80 26.45
C ASP A 639 14.25 14.02 27.56
N LEU A 640 15.46 13.54 27.30
CA LEU A 640 16.24 12.76 28.25
C LEU A 640 17.32 13.58 28.98
N ASN A 641 17.73 14.74 28.48
CA ASN A 641 18.73 15.60 29.14
C ASN A 641 18.11 16.77 29.95
N GLY A 642 16.82 17.05 29.77
CA GLY A 642 16.09 18.13 30.43
C GLY A 642 16.25 19.51 29.78
N ASP A 643 16.62 19.60 28.50
CA ASP A 643 16.78 20.87 27.77
C ASP A 643 15.49 21.39 27.10
N GLY A 644 14.41 20.60 27.17
CA GLY A 644 13.11 20.93 26.62
C GLY A 644 12.90 20.47 25.17
N ILE A 645 13.82 19.68 24.61
CA ILE A 645 13.73 19.15 23.25
C ILE A 645 13.75 17.63 23.29
N THR A 646 12.97 17.01 22.40
CA THR A 646 12.88 15.56 22.29
C THR A 646 14.18 14.95 21.79
N ASP A 647 14.68 13.92 22.47
CA ASP A 647 15.88 13.18 22.06
C ASP A 647 15.51 11.91 21.28
N VAL A 648 16.42 11.42 20.44
CA VAL A 648 16.18 10.24 19.59
C VAL A 648 17.12 9.10 19.95
N THR A 649 16.56 7.94 20.27
CA THR A 649 17.29 6.70 20.53
C THR A 649 17.21 5.80 19.31
N ILE A 650 18.35 5.28 18.86
CA ILE A 650 18.45 4.42 17.68
C ILE A 650 19.18 3.13 18.06
N GLY A 651 18.53 1.99 17.81
CA GLY A 651 19.07 0.65 18.01
C GLY A 651 19.68 0.05 16.74
N GLY A 652 20.66 -0.82 16.96
CA GLY A 652 21.25 -1.74 15.98
C GLY A 652 21.65 -3.04 16.68
N LEU A 653 21.97 -4.09 15.94
CA LEU A 653 22.47 -5.32 16.56
C LEU A 653 23.87 -5.06 17.13
N GLY A 654 24.06 -5.34 18.41
CA GLY A 654 25.30 -5.14 19.16
C GLY A 654 25.41 -3.78 19.86
N GLY A 655 24.45 -2.87 19.68
CA GLY A 655 24.48 -1.58 20.37
C GLY A 655 23.29 -0.66 20.10
N ALA A 656 23.13 0.36 20.94
CA ALA A 656 22.17 1.45 20.74
C ALA A 656 22.83 2.79 21.04
N SER A 657 22.38 3.86 20.38
CA SER A 657 22.89 5.21 20.58
C SER A 657 21.74 6.18 20.81
N LEU A 658 21.87 7.00 21.84
CA LEU A 658 21.02 8.14 22.14
C LEU A 658 21.65 9.41 21.57
N PHE A 659 20.89 10.14 20.77
CA PHE A 659 21.30 11.39 20.15
C PHE A 659 20.54 12.55 20.78
N TRP A 660 21.29 13.57 21.19
CA TRP A 660 20.74 14.79 21.75
C TRP A 660 20.23 15.71 20.66
N SER A 661 19.05 16.27 20.83
CA SER A 661 18.59 17.35 19.95
C SER A 661 19.17 18.70 20.41
N ARG A 662 19.59 19.53 19.45
CA ARG A 662 20.14 20.86 19.68
C ARG A 662 19.02 21.91 19.57
N ASP A 663 19.15 22.97 20.35
CA ASP A 663 18.30 24.16 20.23
C ASP A 663 18.25 24.71 18.80
N VAL A 664 17.08 25.22 18.41
CA VAL A 664 16.90 25.91 17.11
C VAL A 664 16.89 27.42 17.32
N ALA A 665 17.76 28.12 16.60
CA ALA A 665 17.90 29.57 16.65
C ALA A 665 17.36 30.25 15.38
N GLU A 666 16.56 31.29 15.59
CA GLU A 666 16.12 32.20 14.54
C GLU A 666 17.10 33.37 14.39
N LEU A 667 17.68 33.53 13.20
CA LEU A 667 18.56 34.65 12.88
C LEU A 667 18.02 35.42 11.69
N ARG A 668 17.51 36.63 11.92
CA ARG A 668 16.92 37.49 10.88
C ARG A 668 17.87 38.64 10.57
N GLY A 669 18.41 38.67 9.35
CA GLY A 669 19.26 39.74 8.84
C GLY A 669 18.50 40.78 8.02
N ASN A 670 18.96 42.03 8.03
CA ASN A 670 18.57 43.06 7.08
C ASN A 670 19.74 44.01 6.82
N MET A 671 19.80 44.62 5.63
CA MET A 671 20.78 45.67 5.30
C MET A 671 20.13 46.85 4.60
N THR A 672 20.61 48.06 4.88
CA THR A 672 20.13 49.32 4.29
C THR A 672 21.30 50.15 3.79
N PHE A 673 21.03 51.05 2.84
CA PHE A 673 22.05 51.88 2.18
C PHE A 673 21.67 53.35 2.22
N ASP A 674 22.65 54.19 2.52
CA ASP A 674 22.54 55.65 2.47
C ASP A 674 23.72 56.21 1.66
N PRO A 675 23.50 56.76 0.46
CA PRO A 675 22.20 56.96 -0.19
C PRO A 675 21.63 55.68 -0.83
N VAL A 676 20.30 55.63 -1.02
CA VAL A 676 19.59 54.50 -1.66
C VAL A 676 19.83 54.38 -3.18
N LYS A 677 20.33 55.45 -3.82
CA LYS A 677 20.74 55.52 -5.23
C LYS A 677 22.07 56.25 -5.32
N ILE A 678 22.97 55.83 -6.19
CA ILE A 678 24.31 56.43 -6.34
C ILE A 678 24.33 57.32 -7.59
N ASN A 679 24.38 58.63 -7.39
CA ASN A 679 24.69 59.60 -8.44
C ASN A 679 26.18 59.97 -8.37
N LEU A 680 26.95 59.67 -9.42
CA LEU A 680 28.41 59.88 -9.43
C LEU A 680 28.84 61.35 -9.44
N GLN A 681 27.96 62.25 -9.86
CA GLN A 681 28.26 63.68 -9.93
C GLN A 681 27.82 64.44 -8.66
N GLN A 682 27.17 63.76 -7.71
CA GLN A 682 26.62 64.39 -6.52
C GLN A 682 27.72 64.84 -5.54
N ALA A 683 27.66 66.09 -5.09
CA ALA A 683 28.64 66.67 -4.16
C ALA A 683 28.40 66.32 -2.69
N GLN A 684 27.14 66.04 -2.30
CA GLN A 684 26.71 65.88 -0.90
C GLN A 684 27.23 64.60 -0.21
N HIS A 685 27.62 63.56 -0.98
CA HIS A 685 28.03 62.25 -0.47
C HIS A 685 29.47 61.89 -0.83
N GLN A 686 30.30 62.89 -1.16
CA GLN A 686 31.71 62.67 -1.50
C GLN A 686 32.55 62.49 -0.25
N CYS A 687 33.39 61.46 -0.22
CA CYS A 687 34.45 61.34 0.77
C CYS A 687 35.82 61.17 0.10
N GLU A 688 36.87 61.59 0.82
CA GLU A 688 38.24 61.60 0.32
C GLU A 688 39.07 60.57 1.11
N HIS A 689 39.57 59.54 0.41
CA HIS A 689 40.41 58.51 1.00
C HIS A 689 41.59 58.22 0.06
N GLY A 690 42.82 58.27 0.59
CA GLY A 690 44.03 58.08 -0.21
C GLY A 690 44.23 59.09 -1.35
N GLY A 691 43.73 60.34 -1.20
CA GLY A 691 43.84 61.41 -2.21
C GLY A 691 42.88 61.30 -3.40
N ARG A 692 41.87 60.40 -3.33
CA ARG A 692 40.80 60.28 -4.34
C ARG A 692 39.47 60.71 -3.74
N LYS A 693 38.76 61.60 -4.43
CA LYS A 693 37.37 61.96 -4.13
C LYS A 693 36.43 61.05 -4.92
N SER A 694 35.50 60.40 -4.23
CA SER A 694 34.47 59.56 -4.85
C SER A 694 33.24 59.50 -3.95
N VAL A 695 32.13 58.96 -4.47
CA VAL A 695 30.88 58.80 -3.73
C VAL A 695 31.02 57.67 -2.71
N CYS A 696 30.59 57.94 -1.48
CA CYS A 696 30.67 57.01 -0.36
C CYS A 696 29.26 56.61 0.08
N VAL A 697 29.08 55.31 0.29
CA VAL A 697 27.80 54.73 0.69
C VAL A 697 27.97 54.13 2.07
N LYS A 698 27.12 54.56 3.00
CA LYS A 698 27.00 53.97 4.33
C LYS A 698 26.02 52.80 4.25
N THR A 699 26.44 51.65 4.74
CA THR A 699 25.63 50.43 4.80
C THR A 699 25.43 50.07 6.25
N GLU A 700 24.18 49.97 6.68
CA GLU A 700 23.83 49.48 8.00
C GLU A 700 23.28 48.06 7.89
N VAL A 701 23.91 47.12 8.58
CA VAL A 701 23.49 45.71 8.67
C VAL A 701 22.97 45.44 10.07
N CYS A 702 21.75 44.92 10.17
CA CYS A 702 21.11 44.60 11.44
C CYS A 702 20.75 43.12 11.51
N PHE A 703 20.91 42.54 12.70
CA PHE A 703 20.53 41.18 13.02
C PHE A 703 19.61 41.14 14.24
N VAL A 704 18.61 40.27 14.21
CA VAL A 704 17.77 39.90 15.34
C VAL A 704 17.95 38.40 15.58
N TYR A 705 18.25 38.03 16.83
CA TYR A 705 18.54 36.65 17.22
C TYR A 705 17.62 36.19 18.35
N SER A 706 17.01 35.02 18.19
CA SER A 706 16.20 34.35 19.21
C SER A 706 16.45 32.84 19.18
N ILE A 707 16.26 32.17 20.31
CA ILE A 707 16.24 30.72 20.43
C ILE A 707 14.78 30.31 20.65
N LYS A 708 14.32 29.21 20.05
CA LYS A 708 12.92 28.78 20.18
C LYS A 708 12.60 28.17 21.55
N SER A 709 13.54 27.48 22.19
CA SER A 709 13.34 26.91 23.53
C SER A 709 13.24 28.01 24.60
N ASP A 710 12.16 27.94 25.39
CA ASP A 710 11.88 28.85 26.51
C ASP A 710 12.26 28.24 27.88
N GLN A 711 12.80 27.01 27.94
CA GLN A 711 13.02 26.30 29.22
C GLN A 711 14.32 26.70 29.96
N GLN A 712 15.32 27.23 29.27
CA GLN A 712 16.55 27.72 29.92
C GLN A 712 16.40 29.17 30.41
N ALA A 713 16.72 29.40 31.70
CA ALA A 713 16.60 30.71 32.34
C ALA A 713 17.61 31.75 31.82
N GLU A 714 18.75 31.32 31.27
CA GLU A 714 19.76 32.19 30.65
C GLU A 714 20.40 31.48 29.45
N HIS A 715 20.16 32.02 28.25
CA HIS A 715 20.81 31.56 27.02
C HIS A 715 22.15 32.29 26.81
N PRO A 716 23.27 31.58 26.54
CA PRO A 716 24.56 32.21 26.29
C PRO A 716 24.52 33.07 25.01
N ALA A 717 25.28 34.16 25.01
CA ALA A 717 25.39 35.02 23.83
C ALA A 717 26.03 34.26 22.65
N ALA A 718 25.40 34.32 21.48
CA ALA A 718 25.88 33.66 20.28
C ALA A 718 26.81 34.58 19.48
N GLY A 719 27.94 34.04 19.02
CA GLY A 719 28.82 34.75 18.09
C GLY A 719 28.24 34.70 16.68
N ILE A 720 27.86 35.84 16.11
CA ILE A 720 27.38 35.95 14.72
C ILE A 720 28.52 36.39 13.83
N ARG A 721 28.77 35.63 12.76
CA ARG A 721 29.68 36.01 11.67
C ARG A 721 28.87 36.49 10.48
N TYR A 722 29.26 37.62 9.89
CA TYR A 722 28.71 38.06 8.62
C TYR A 722 29.79 38.53 7.67
N THR A 723 29.54 38.33 6.38
CA THR A 723 30.39 38.77 5.28
C THR A 723 29.57 39.60 4.32
N LEU A 724 30.02 40.83 4.06
CA LEU A 724 29.49 41.67 2.99
C LEU A 724 30.43 41.58 1.77
N THR A 725 29.88 41.31 0.60
CA THR A 725 30.60 41.29 -0.68
C THR A 725 30.01 42.30 -1.65
N LEU A 726 30.83 43.24 -2.11
CA LEU A 726 30.49 44.19 -3.17
C LEU A 726 30.73 43.56 -4.54
N ASP A 727 29.76 43.68 -5.44
CA ASP A 727 29.80 43.17 -6.82
C ASP A 727 30.18 41.68 -6.88
N ALA A 728 29.54 40.84 -6.04
CA ALA A 728 29.96 39.44 -5.86
C ALA A 728 30.01 38.60 -7.16
N LEU A 729 29.18 38.94 -8.15
CA LEU A 729 29.13 38.27 -9.46
C LEU A 729 30.13 38.82 -10.50
N ARG A 730 30.80 39.95 -10.23
CA ARG A 730 31.74 40.58 -11.17
C ARG A 730 33.19 40.21 -10.86
N ALA A 731 33.99 40.01 -11.92
CA ALA A 731 35.41 39.72 -11.81
C ALA A 731 36.22 40.88 -11.19
N LYS A 732 35.80 42.12 -11.43
CA LYS A 732 36.39 43.33 -10.85
C LYS A 732 35.29 44.16 -10.19
N ALA A 733 35.38 44.31 -8.86
CA ALA A 733 34.43 45.08 -8.09
C ALA A 733 34.52 46.58 -8.41
N ARG A 734 33.38 47.24 -8.50
CA ARG A 734 33.27 48.68 -8.73
C ARG A 734 33.35 49.51 -7.45
N ALA A 735 33.35 48.89 -6.29
CA ALA A 735 33.43 49.55 -4.99
C ALA A 735 34.37 48.80 -4.05
N SER A 736 34.89 49.50 -3.05
CA SER A 736 35.80 48.97 -2.03
C SER A 736 35.48 49.56 -0.66
N PHE A 737 35.58 48.75 0.40
CA PHE A 737 35.37 49.22 1.77
C PHE A 737 36.47 50.19 2.23
N ILE A 738 36.12 51.13 3.10
CA ILE A 738 37.05 52.11 3.67
C ILE A 738 37.64 51.54 4.97
N GLY A 739 38.97 51.47 5.08
CA GLY A 739 39.66 51.02 6.30
C GLY A 739 40.11 49.55 6.34
N SER A 740 40.19 48.83 5.21
CA SER A 740 40.92 47.55 5.16
C SER A 740 42.41 47.80 4.93
N ASP A 741 43.28 47.25 5.79
CA ASP A 741 44.74 47.45 5.73
C ASP A 741 45.43 46.86 4.48
N GLU A 742 44.68 46.24 3.55
CA GLU A 742 45.19 45.73 2.29
C GLU A 742 44.54 46.39 1.06
N LYS A 743 45.30 46.41 -0.04
CA LYS A 743 44.89 46.95 -1.34
C LYS A 743 43.63 46.24 -1.86
N ASN A 744 42.55 47.01 -2.06
CA ASN A 744 41.36 46.64 -2.83
C ASN A 744 40.54 45.44 -2.30
N ASP A 745 40.06 45.47 -1.05
CA ASP A 745 39.16 44.41 -0.61
C ASP A 745 37.68 44.75 -0.85
N ARG A 746 37.08 43.99 -1.79
CA ARG A 746 35.65 44.03 -2.14
C ARG A 746 34.78 43.32 -1.09
N ARG A 747 35.40 42.69 -0.09
CA ARG A 747 34.77 41.90 0.96
C ARG A 747 35.13 42.47 2.32
N VAL A 748 34.17 42.42 3.24
CA VAL A 748 34.42 42.68 4.66
C VAL A 748 33.72 41.62 5.48
N ALA A 749 34.46 41.01 6.41
CA ALA A 749 33.94 40.04 7.36
C ALA A 749 34.02 40.64 8.77
N ARG A 750 32.98 40.40 9.57
CA ARG A 750 32.88 40.84 10.96
C ARG A 750 32.27 39.73 11.81
N THR A 751 32.63 39.77 13.09
CA THR A 751 32.08 38.87 14.10
C THR A 751 31.68 39.70 15.31
N PHE A 752 30.50 39.45 15.88
CA PHE A 752 30.07 40.06 17.13
C PHE A 752 29.16 39.11 17.91
N ASN A 753 29.09 39.28 19.23
CA ASN A 753 28.16 38.51 20.06
C ASN A 753 26.79 39.20 20.16
N ILE A 754 25.72 38.42 20.08
CA ILE A 754 24.33 38.87 20.24
C ILE A 754 23.63 38.00 21.29
N SER A 755 22.82 38.63 22.14
CA SER A 755 22.06 37.95 23.19
C SER A 755 20.67 37.54 22.68
N HIS A 756 20.01 36.63 23.39
CA HIS A 756 18.66 36.19 23.07
C HIS A 756 17.65 37.37 23.06
N ARG A 757 16.82 37.45 22.01
CA ARG A 757 15.84 38.53 21.75
C ARG A 757 16.46 39.93 21.63
N GLU A 758 17.74 40.03 21.33
CA GLU A 758 18.45 41.29 21.09
C GLU A 758 18.45 41.64 19.59
N ARG A 759 18.41 42.95 19.29
CA ARG A 759 18.71 43.48 17.95
C ARG A 759 20.05 44.21 17.99
N LYS A 760 20.96 43.84 17.09
CA LYS A 760 22.28 44.47 16.97
C LYS A 760 22.58 44.87 15.54
N CYS A 761 23.09 46.09 15.36
CA CYS A 761 23.42 46.62 14.04
C CYS A 761 24.90 47.02 13.98
N ALA A 762 25.47 46.89 12.79
CA ALA A 762 26.83 47.31 12.47
C ALA A 762 26.81 48.19 11.22
N GLN A 763 27.65 49.23 11.21
CA GLN A 763 27.75 50.16 10.10
C GLN A 763 29.08 49.97 9.39
N GLU A 764 29.04 49.86 8.06
CA GLU A 764 30.20 49.78 7.18
C GLU A 764 30.10 50.89 6.13
N THR A 765 31.24 51.41 5.68
CA THR A 765 31.26 52.42 4.61
C THR A 765 32.14 51.95 3.47
N PHE A 766 31.64 52.07 2.25
CA PHE A 766 32.41 51.77 1.04
C PHE A 766 32.40 52.94 0.06
N MET A 767 33.40 52.94 -0.82
CA MET A 767 33.64 53.98 -1.81
C MET A 767 33.58 53.41 -3.23
N MET A 768 33.04 54.18 -4.17
CA MET A 768 33.01 53.84 -5.59
C MET A 768 34.37 54.03 -6.30
N SER A 769 34.67 53.17 -7.27
CA SER A 769 35.87 53.26 -8.13
C SER A 769 35.75 54.33 -9.21
N ALA A 770 36.88 54.84 -9.73
CA ALA A 770 36.90 55.95 -10.69
C ALA A 770 36.55 55.59 -12.16
N ARG A 771 36.49 54.30 -12.53
CA ARG A 771 36.08 53.84 -13.87
C ARG A 771 34.92 52.88 -13.71
N LEU A 772 33.70 53.39 -13.88
CA LEU A 772 32.49 52.65 -13.63
C LEU A 772 31.80 52.27 -14.92
N ASP A 773 31.20 51.09 -14.85
CA ASP A 773 30.25 50.63 -15.84
C ASP A 773 28.85 50.90 -15.28
N PHE A 774 28.10 51.77 -15.96
CA PHE A 774 26.74 52.22 -15.60
C PHE A 774 25.65 51.22 -15.98
N ARG A 775 26.07 50.07 -16.51
CA ARG A 775 25.20 49.05 -17.08
C ARG A 775 24.34 48.31 -16.06
N ASP A 776 24.93 47.90 -14.93
CA ASP A 776 24.25 47.11 -13.90
C ASP A 776 24.20 47.88 -12.57
N PRO A 777 23.18 47.71 -11.72
CA PRO A 777 23.23 48.25 -10.37
C PRO A 777 24.37 47.61 -9.55
N LEU A 778 24.83 48.27 -8.49
CA LEU A 778 25.85 47.73 -7.59
C LEU A 778 25.22 46.65 -6.72
N MET A 779 25.64 45.39 -6.87
CA MET A 779 25.11 44.30 -6.05
C MET A 779 25.90 44.18 -4.75
N VAL A 780 25.21 44.21 -3.61
CA VAL A 780 25.77 43.94 -2.28
C VAL A 780 25.16 42.65 -1.77
N SER A 781 26.02 41.67 -1.49
CA SER A 781 25.64 40.37 -0.95
C SER A 781 26.04 40.31 0.52
N LEU A 782 25.09 39.97 1.38
CA LEU A 782 25.27 39.74 2.80
C LEU A 782 25.11 38.24 3.07
N GLU A 783 26.15 37.57 3.53
CA GLU A 783 26.13 36.19 4.00
C GLU A 783 26.32 36.19 5.52
N PHE A 784 25.55 35.42 6.27
CA PHE A 784 25.61 35.42 7.73
C PHE A 784 25.27 34.07 8.33
N GLY A 785 25.79 33.83 9.53
CA GLY A 785 25.53 32.62 10.30
C GLY A 785 26.15 32.66 11.68
N LEU A 786 26.12 31.52 12.36
CA LEU A 786 26.81 31.34 13.63
C LEU A 786 28.32 31.22 13.39
N SER A 787 29.11 31.73 14.34
CA SER A 787 30.58 31.68 14.30
C SER A 787 31.11 30.30 14.68
N ASP A 788 30.39 29.62 15.57
CA ASP A 788 30.56 28.21 15.90
C ASP A 788 29.29 27.47 15.47
N GLU A 789 29.41 26.56 14.50
CA GLU A 789 28.30 25.73 14.00
C GLU A 789 28.29 24.35 14.66
N ASP A 790 29.39 23.97 15.31
CA ASP A 790 29.60 22.67 15.92
C ASP A 790 29.12 22.63 17.37
N GLN A 791 29.14 23.76 18.08
CA GLN A 791 28.64 23.91 19.44
C GLN A 791 27.49 24.91 19.52
N GLY A 792 26.50 24.64 20.38
CA GLY A 792 25.34 25.52 20.61
C GLY A 792 24.16 25.25 19.66
N PRO A 793 23.26 26.22 19.46
CA PRO A 793 22.04 26.01 18.67
C PRO A 793 22.31 25.92 17.15
N VAL A 794 21.39 25.31 16.42
CA VAL A 794 21.38 25.24 14.94
C VAL A 794 20.44 26.30 14.38
N LEU A 795 20.81 26.94 13.27
CA LEU A 795 19.94 27.94 12.63
C LEU A 795 18.72 27.29 11.97
N ASP A 796 17.54 27.91 12.17
CA ASP A 796 16.28 27.51 11.54
C ASP A 796 16.43 27.46 10.00
N GLU A 797 16.11 26.31 9.41
CA GLU A 797 16.22 26.06 7.97
C GLU A 797 15.26 26.94 7.15
N ASN A 798 14.12 27.33 7.72
CA ASN A 798 13.12 28.13 7.03
C ASN A 798 13.56 29.61 6.88
N LEU A 799 14.68 30.01 7.50
CA LEU A 799 15.21 31.37 7.43
C LEU A 799 16.42 31.47 6.48
N PRO A 800 16.52 32.55 5.68
CA PRO A 800 17.63 32.72 4.74
C PRO A 800 18.95 32.98 5.47
N ARG A 801 20.04 32.37 4.96
CA ARG A 801 21.43 32.61 5.44
C ARG A 801 22.19 33.65 4.60
N SER A 802 21.55 34.17 3.55
CA SER A 802 22.11 35.24 2.73
C SER A 802 21.03 36.16 2.17
N ILE A 803 21.39 37.42 1.97
CA ILE A 803 20.52 38.47 1.42
C ILE A 803 21.31 39.23 0.37
N ASN A 804 20.75 39.35 -0.84
CA ASN A 804 21.32 40.15 -1.90
C ASN A 804 20.44 41.40 -2.11
N LYS A 805 21.05 42.58 -2.14
CA LYS A 805 20.38 43.83 -2.56
C LYS A 805 21.22 44.54 -3.60
N THR A 806 20.57 45.36 -4.41
CA THR A 806 21.19 46.13 -5.48
C THR A 806 20.99 47.62 -5.24
N ILE A 807 22.01 48.42 -5.51
CA ILE A 807 21.95 49.88 -5.43
C ILE A 807 22.00 50.46 -6.85
N PRO A 808 20.96 51.17 -7.32
CA PRO A 808 20.95 51.77 -8.64
C PRO A 808 22.07 52.80 -8.85
N LEU A 809 22.61 52.83 -10.08
CA LEU A 809 23.61 53.80 -10.53
C LEU A 809 22.96 54.73 -11.56
N VAL A 810 23.00 56.05 -11.34
CA VAL A 810 22.40 57.05 -12.24
C VAL A 810 23.40 58.17 -12.57
N ASP A 811 23.25 58.81 -13.73
CA ASP A 811 24.04 59.98 -14.15
C ASP A 811 23.09 61.09 -14.62
N CYS A 812 22.65 61.91 -13.67
CA CYS A 812 21.66 62.98 -13.89
C CYS A 812 22.29 64.35 -14.22
N GLY A 813 23.61 64.38 -14.48
CA GLY A 813 24.34 65.63 -14.71
C GLY A 813 24.35 66.55 -13.47
N SER A 814 24.27 67.86 -13.70
CA SER A 814 24.21 68.88 -12.63
C SER A 814 22.87 68.93 -11.91
N ASP A 815 21.85 68.31 -12.48
CA ASP A 815 20.52 68.23 -11.90
C ASP A 815 20.52 67.07 -10.89
N GLU A 816 20.22 67.35 -9.62
CA GLU A 816 20.31 66.34 -8.56
C GLU A 816 19.36 65.13 -8.78
N LYS A 817 18.43 65.22 -9.74
CA LYS A 817 17.36 64.24 -10.03
C LYS A 817 17.13 64.09 -11.54
N CYS A 818 17.13 62.84 -12.05
CA CYS A 818 16.67 62.50 -13.40
C CYS A 818 15.16 62.25 -13.36
N ILE A 819 14.37 62.98 -14.15
CA ILE A 819 12.91 62.74 -14.24
C ILE A 819 12.57 62.09 -15.59
N ALA A 820 12.35 60.77 -15.57
CA ALA A 820 11.84 60.00 -16.69
C ALA A 820 10.31 60.13 -16.81
N ASP A 821 9.78 59.74 -17.98
CA ASP A 821 8.34 59.73 -18.27
C ASP A 821 8.07 58.55 -19.19
N LEU A 822 7.84 57.38 -18.60
CA LEU A 822 7.57 56.15 -19.33
C LEU A 822 6.11 56.12 -19.77
N SER A 823 5.83 55.43 -20.88
CA SER A 823 4.48 55.16 -21.34
C SER A 823 4.44 53.79 -22.01
N LEU A 824 3.40 53.00 -21.73
CA LEU A 824 3.29 51.60 -22.12
C LEU A 824 2.03 51.35 -22.96
N LYS A 825 2.17 50.59 -24.05
CA LYS A 825 1.05 50.02 -24.81
C LYS A 825 1.27 48.53 -24.99
N ALA A 826 0.27 47.72 -24.64
CA ALA A 826 0.30 46.26 -24.80
C ALA A 826 -0.98 45.75 -25.47
N VAL A 827 -0.85 44.94 -26.52
CA VAL A 827 -2.00 44.43 -27.31
C VAL A 827 -1.84 42.91 -27.55
N PRO A 828 -2.84 42.08 -27.16
CA PRO A 828 -2.80 40.64 -27.41
C PRO A 828 -3.11 40.29 -28.88
N SER A 829 -2.64 39.13 -29.33
CA SER A 829 -2.92 38.61 -30.67
C SER A 829 -4.36 38.10 -30.85
N VAL A 830 -5.06 37.82 -29.75
CA VAL A 830 -6.44 37.31 -29.72
C VAL A 830 -7.25 38.00 -28.63
N ASN A 831 -8.52 38.25 -28.92
CA ASN A 831 -9.47 38.86 -27.97
C ASN A 831 -10.39 37.83 -27.29
N LYS A 832 -10.43 36.59 -27.79
CA LYS A 832 -11.16 35.44 -27.23
C LYS A 832 -10.55 34.14 -27.75
N MET A 833 -10.58 33.06 -26.98
CA MET A 833 -9.90 31.82 -27.35
C MET A 833 -10.68 30.56 -26.95
N MET A 834 -10.63 29.54 -27.81
CA MET A 834 -11.10 28.18 -27.50
C MET A 834 -9.88 27.28 -27.41
N ILE A 835 -9.62 26.72 -26.23
CA ILE A 835 -8.46 25.89 -25.92
C ILE A 835 -8.79 24.45 -26.34
N ARG A 836 -8.08 23.97 -27.35
CA ARG A 836 -8.27 22.61 -27.91
C ARG A 836 -7.10 21.69 -27.65
N THR A 837 -5.90 22.25 -27.45
CA THR A 837 -4.67 21.50 -27.22
C THR A 837 -3.79 22.20 -26.19
N ASN A 838 -2.84 21.48 -25.60
CA ASN A 838 -1.79 22.03 -24.73
C ASN A 838 -0.71 22.83 -25.50
N LYS A 839 -0.94 23.20 -26.76
CA LYS A 839 0.03 23.87 -27.64
C LYS A 839 -0.49 25.16 -28.27
N ASP A 840 -1.68 25.62 -27.88
CA ASP A 840 -2.22 26.86 -28.41
C ASP A 840 -1.43 28.06 -27.84
N LYS A 841 -1.10 29.04 -28.69
CA LYS A 841 -0.15 30.12 -28.37
C LYS A 841 -0.79 31.51 -28.46
N ILE A 842 -0.34 32.41 -27.59
CA ILE A 842 -0.80 33.80 -27.48
C ILE A 842 0.41 34.71 -27.56
N ASP A 843 0.40 35.68 -28.47
CA ASP A 843 1.45 36.70 -28.57
C ASP A 843 0.93 38.03 -28.01
N VAL A 844 1.71 38.69 -27.15
CA VAL A 844 1.41 40.04 -26.62
C VAL A 844 2.44 41.00 -27.20
N ASN A 845 2.00 41.96 -28.01
CA ASN A 845 2.85 43.00 -28.58
C ASN A 845 2.96 44.18 -27.61
N ILE A 846 4.19 44.58 -27.28
CA ILE A 846 4.50 45.60 -26.27
C ILE A 846 5.31 46.73 -26.92
N ASN A 847 4.87 47.97 -26.69
CA ASN A 847 5.54 49.21 -27.04
C ASN A 847 5.77 50.02 -25.76
N VAL A 848 7.03 50.38 -25.48
CA VAL A 848 7.41 51.25 -24.35
C VAL A 848 8.09 52.48 -24.91
N ARG A 849 7.71 53.66 -24.41
CA ARG A 849 8.31 54.93 -24.82
C ARG A 849 8.69 55.77 -23.61
N ASN A 850 9.86 56.38 -23.65
CA ASN A 850 10.28 57.39 -22.68
C ASN A 850 10.22 58.79 -23.31
N SER A 851 9.56 59.75 -22.65
CA SER A 851 9.30 61.09 -23.19
C SER A 851 10.17 62.21 -22.54
N LYS A 852 10.87 61.93 -21.43
CA LYS A 852 11.70 62.92 -20.70
C LYS A 852 13.16 62.48 -20.56
N ASP A 853 13.80 62.63 -19.39
CA ASP A 853 15.20 62.31 -19.17
C ASP A 853 15.45 60.80 -19.31
N ASN A 854 16.71 60.39 -19.39
CA ASN A 854 17.07 58.97 -19.53
C ASN A 854 16.45 58.11 -18.41
N ALA A 855 15.75 57.06 -18.80
CA ALA A 855 15.16 56.08 -17.89
C ALA A 855 16.14 54.93 -17.67
N TYR A 856 16.90 54.97 -16.57
CA TYR A 856 17.93 53.98 -16.27
C TYR A 856 17.31 52.65 -15.84
N ASN A 857 17.90 51.55 -16.30
CA ASN A 857 17.45 50.19 -15.96
C ASN A 857 15.93 50.00 -16.21
N THR A 858 15.45 50.43 -17.37
CA THR A 858 14.04 50.31 -17.74
C THR A 858 13.66 48.84 -17.91
N LYS A 859 12.58 48.42 -17.27
CA LYS A 859 12.08 47.03 -17.29
C LYS A 859 10.60 46.99 -17.55
N VAL A 860 10.19 45.97 -18.30
CA VAL A 860 8.78 45.60 -18.45
C VAL A 860 8.52 44.32 -17.67
N ILE A 861 7.56 44.39 -16.77
CA ILE A 861 7.12 43.31 -15.92
C ILE A 861 5.77 42.82 -16.44
N LEU A 862 5.67 41.53 -16.74
CA LEU A 862 4.44 40.85 -17.10
C LEU A 862 4.04 39.91 -15.97
N SER A 863 2.89 40.13 -15.35
CA SER A 863 2.26 39.18 -14.43
C SER A 863 1.09 38.52 -15.14
N PHE A 864 1.05 37.19 -15.19
CA PHE A 864 0.01 36.46 -15.91
C PHE A 864 -0.68 35.40 -15.04
N SER A 865 -1.89 34.99 -15.45
CA SER A 865 -2.64 33.92 -14.79
C SER A 865 -2.01 32.53 -15.02
N PRO A 866 -2.16 31.56 -14.09
CA PRO A 866 -1.50 30.25 -14.15
C PRO A 866 -2.00 29.33 -15.28
N ASN A 867 -3.06 29.72 -15.98
CA ASN A 867 -3.59 29.03 -17.17
C ASN A 867 -2.77 29.27 -18.45
N ILE A 868 -1.67 30.03 -18.38
CA ILE A 868 -0.67 30.17 -19.46
C ILE A 868 0.76 30.07 -18.93
N ASN A 869 1.68 29.68 -19.79
CA ASN A 869 3.12 29.58 -19.55
C ASN A 869 3.88 30.53 -20.48
N TYR A 870 4.92 31.18 -19.96
CA TYR A 870 5.84 31.97 -20.78
C TYR A 870 6.69 31.05 -21.68
N VAL A 871 6.82 31.41 -22.96
CA VAL A 871 7.64 30.67 -23.94
C VAL A 871 8.91 31.44 -24.27
N LYS A 872 8.77 32.65 -24.83
CA LYS A 872 9.92 33.47 -25.27
C LYS A 872 9.53 34.90 -25.60
N VAL A 873 10.54 35.74 -25.76
CA VAL A 873 10.45 37.12 -26.24
C VAL A 873 11.09 37.26 -27.64
N GLU A 874 10.50 38.06 -28.52
CA GLU A 874 11.02 38.35 -29.86
C GLU A 874 10.99 39.88 -30.14
N PRO A 875 12.10 40.52 -30.57
CA PRO A 875 13.46 39.98 -30.67
C PRO A 875 14.00 39.54 -29.30
N GLU A 876 15.04 38.72 -29.29
CA GLU A 876 15.62 38.17 -28.06
C GLU A 876 16.10 39.31 -27.13
N LYS A 877 15.63 39.29 -25.88
CA LYS A 877 15.92 40.27 -24.84
C LYS A 877 16.29 39.53 -23.55
N ALA A 878 17.08 40.18 -22.70
CA ALA A 878 17.38 39.67 -21.37
C ALA A 878 16.10 39.72 -20.51
N CYS A 879 15.46 38.57 -20.34
CA CYS A 879 14.28 38.41 -19.49
C CYS A 879 14.51 37.32 -18.44
N THR A 880 14.02 37.57 -17.22
CA THR A 880 14.03 36.63 -16.11
C THR A 880 12.61 36.22 -15.76
N LEU A 881 12.36 34.91 -15.70
CA LEU A 881 11.07 34.33 -15.30
C LEU A 881 11.13 33.92 -13.82
N ASN A 882 10.16 34.38 -13.04
CA ASN A 882 9.95 33.97 -11.66
C ASN A 882 8.46 33.62 -11.45
N HIS A 883 8.16 32.32 -11.37
CA HIS A 883 6.78 31.79 -11.36
C HIS A 883 5.90 32.38 -12.49
N THR A 884 4.87 33.15 -12.16
CA THR A 884 3.94 33.79 -13.10
C THR A 884 4.31 35.23 -13.45
N LYS A 885 5.56 35.62 -13.18
CA LYS A 885 6.09 36.96 -13.42
C LYS A 885 7.31 36.90 -14.33
N VAL A 886 7.26 37.60 -15.46
CA VAL A 886 8.40 37.77 -16.38
C VAL A 886 8.86 39.22 -16.32
N GLU A 887 10.17 39.41 -16.14
CA GLU A 887 10.80 40.73 -16.12
C GLU A 887 11.78 40.83 -17.27
N CYS A 888 11.55 41.77 -18.19
CA CYS A 888 12.34 41.96 -19.41
C CYS A 888 13.03 43.33 -19.41
N ALA A 889 14.33 43.36 -19.69
CA ALA A 889 15.08 44.61 -19.83
C ALA A 889 14.75 45.31 -21.18
N VAL A 890 14.59 46.64 -21.14
CA VAL A 890 14.23 47.48 -22.29
C VAL A 890 15.22 48.64 -22.42
N GLY A 891 15.76 48.86 -23.63
CA GLY A 891 16.68 49.97 -23.91
C GLY A 891 18.01 49.92 -23.16
N TYR A 892 18.57 48.75 -22.84
CA TYR A 892 19.79 48.66 -22.02
C TYR A 892 20.97 49.52 -22.54
N PRO A 893 21.66 50.32 -21.69
CA PRO A 893 21.51 50.44 -20.23
C PRO A 893 20.48 51.47 -19.73
N PHE A 894 19.94 52.30 -20.62
CA PHE A 894 18.87 53.27 -20.32
C PHE A 894 18.01 53.51 -21.56
N LEU A 895 16.69 53.61 -21.37
CA LEU A 895 15.80 54.04 -22.45
C LEU A 895 15.98 55.56 -22.62
N GLY A 896 16.61 55.96 -23.73
CA GLY A 896 16.96 57.35 -24.00
C GLY A 896 15.75 58.29 -24.05
N SER A 897 16.02 59.58 -23.90
CA SER A 897 14.99 60.61 -24.05
C SER A 897 14.31 60.54 -25.43
N ASN A 898 12.98 60.54 -25.45
CA ASN A 898 12.16 60.49 -26.65
C ASN A 898 12.37 59.23 -27.53
N VAL A 899 12.79 58.11 -26.91
CA VAL A 899 12.99 56.83 -27.59
C VAL A 899 11.82 55.88 -27.28
N GLU A 900 11.42 55.10 -28.28
CA GLU A 900 10.46 53.99 -28.13
C GLU A 900 11.09 52.65 -28.53
N GLU A 901 10.67 51.57 -27.87
CA GLU A 901 11.05 50.20 -28.17
C GLU A 901 9.83 49.28 -28.31
N ASN A 902 9.93 48.33 -29.24
CA ASN A 902 8.89 47.37 -29.58
C ASN A 902 9.40 45.94 -29.47
N PHE A 903 8.62 45.07 -28.83
CA PHE A 903 8.89 43.63 -28.79
C PHE A 903 7.59 42.86 -28.53
N LYS A 904 7.62 41.54 -28.71
CA LYS A 904 6.48 40.67 -28.41
C LYS A 904 6.86 39.54 -27.47
N VAL A 905 5.95 39.19 -26.57
CA VAL A 905 6.09 38.08 -25.63
C VAL A 905 5.10 36.98 -26.01
N ARG A 906 5.60 35.75 -26.16
CA ARG A 906 4.82 34.58 -26.52
C ARG A 906 4.52 33.73 -25.30
N PHE A 907 3.25 33.36 -25.15
CA PHE A 907 2.72 32.45 -24.15
C PHE A 907 2.14 31.19 -24.79
N GLU A 908 2.07 30.11 -24.04
CA GLU A 908 1.44 28.84 -24.40
C GLU A 908 0.43 28.45 -23.31
N VAL A 909 -0.71 27.89 -23.69
CA VAL A 909 -1.79 27.58 -22.74
C VAL A 909 -1.42 26.40 -21.83
N ASN A 910 -1.75 26.51 -20.54
CA ASN A 910 -1.59 25.46 -19.54
C ASN A 910 -2.97 24.90 -19.10
N PRO A 911 -3.37 23.71 -19.60
CA PRO A 911 -4.69 23.14 -19.31
C PRO A 911 -4.83 22.57 -17.89
N LYS A 912 -3.77 22.53 -17.09
CA LYS A 912 -3.82 22.05 -15.69
C LYS A 912 -4.51 23.05 -14.75
N HIS A 913 -4.55 24.33 -15.13
CA HIS A 913 -5.22 25.38 -14.36
C HIS A 913 -6.34 25.98 -15.21
N ILE A 914 -7.59 25.77 -14.78
CA ILE A 914 -8.79 26.19 -15.51
C ILE A 914 -9.27 27.53 -14.97
N GLN A 915 -9.40 28.53 -15.84
CA GLN A 915 -10.01 29.82 -15.52
C GLN A 915 -10.84 30.30 -16.71
N ASP A 916 -11.89 31.06 -16.45
CA ASP A 916 -12.77 31.66 -17.46
C ASP A 916 -12.08 32.79 -18.25
N VAL A 917 -11.03 33.39 -17.69
CA VAL A 917 -10.29 34.50 -18.28
C VAL A 917 -8.78 34.28 -18.11
N ILE A 918 -8.02 34.57 -19.17
CA ILE A 918 -6.57 34.78 -19.08
C ILE A 918 -6.32 36.25 -18.76
N GLN A 919 -5.65 36.51 -17.65
CA GLN A 919 -5.27 37.87 -17.23
C GLN A 919 -3.78 38.08 -17.41
N ILE A 920 -3.39 39.18 -18.05
CA ILE A 920 -1.99 39.58 -18.22
C ILE A 920 -1.87 41.07 -17.86
N ASN A 921 -1.19 41.36 -16.75
CA ASN A 921 -0.86 42.72 -16.34
C ASN A 921 0.56 43.04 -16.80
N VAL A 922 0.70 44.08 -17.60
CA VAL A 922 1.99 44.56 -18.12
C VAL A 922 2.30 45.90 -17.47
N THR A 923 3.50 46.07 -16.91
CA THR A 923 3.91 47.31 -16.24
C THR A 923 5.34 47.68 -16.65
N ALA A 924 5.57 48.93 -17.02
CA ALA A 924 6.90 49.49 -17.27
C ALA A 924 7.42 50.20 -16.01
N THR A 925 8.69 50.03 -15.68
CA THR A 925 9.35 50.62 -14.51
C THR A 925 10.78 51.04 -14.84
N SER A 926 11.33 52.01 -14.12
CA SER A 926 12.76 52.39 -14.21
C SER A 926 13.31 52.81 -12.84
N ASP A 927 14.63 52.87 -12.72
CA ASP A 927 15.30 53.36 -11.50
C ASP A 927 15.36 54.91 -11.43
N SER A 928 14.97 55.61 -12.51
CA SER A 928 14.85 57.07 -12.55
C SER A 928 13.62 57.57 -11.76
N GLU A 929 13.59 58.85 -11.36
CA GLU A 929 12.37 59.41 -10.76
C GLU A 929 11.32 59.67 -11.86
N GLU A 930 10.04 59.53 -11.54
CA GLU A 930 8.94 59.85 -12.43
C GLU A 930 7.84 60.57 -11.63
N LEU A 931 7.11 61.48 -12.26
CA LEU A 931 6.06 62.24 -11.60
C LEU A 931 4.83 61.37 -11.36
N GLU A 932 4.21 61.46 -10.18
CA GLU A 932 2.99 60.71 -9.84
C GLU A 932 1.85 60.92 -10.85
N SER A 933 1.82 62.08 -11.53
CA SER A 933 0.82 62.40 -12.55
C SER A 933 0.92 61.55 -13.82
N THR A 934 2.09 60.98 -14.15
CA THR A 934 2.29 60.20 -15.38
C THR A 934 2.22 58.69 -15.14
N LEU A 935 2.48 58.22 -13.91
CA LEU A 935 2.52 56.78 -13.55
C LEU A 935 1.34 55.89 -14.01
N HIS A 936 0.17 56.46 -14.31
CA HIS A 936 -1.01 55.72 -14.73
C HIS A 936 -0.89 55.13 -16.14
N ASP A 937 -0.06 55.69 -17.04
CA ASP A 937 0.15 55.18 -18.40
C ASP A 937 1.30 54.16 -18.50
N ASN A 938 1.91 53.80 -17.36
CA ASN A 938 2.93 52.78 -17.24
C ASN A 938 2.38 51.35 -17.14
N SER A 939 1.06 51.17 -17.08
CA SER A 939 0.44 49.86 -16.89
C SER A 939 -0.72 49.59 -17.84
N VAL A 940 -0.82 48.34 -18.30
CA VAL A 940 -1.90 47.86 -19.16
C VAL A 940 -2.35 46.49 -18.65
N GLN A 941 -3.67 46.34 -18.44
CA GLN A 941 -4.29 45.07 -18.08
C GLN A 941 -4.98 44.47 -19.31
N ILE A 942 -4.63 43.23 -19.63
CA ILE A 942 -5.20 42.44 -20.72
C ILE A 942 -6.07 41.34 -20.13
N SER A 943 -7.27 41.18 -20.68
CA SER A 943 -8.24 40.16 -20.28
C SER A 943 -8.75 39.44 -21.52
N ILE A 944 -8.49 38.13 -21.62
CA ILE A 944 -8.89 37.28 -22.75
C ILE A 944 -9.85 36.20 -22.23
N PRO A 945 -11.15 36.28 -22.54
CA PRO A 945 -12.10 35.22 -22.21
C PRO A 945 -11.78 33.91 -22.94
N VAL A 946 -11.85 32.79 -22.22
CA VAL A 946 -11.52 31.46 -22.75
C VAL A 946 -12.60 30.41 -22.49
N LYS A 947 -12.70 29.45 -23.42
CA LYS A 947 -13.48 28.21 -23.26
C LYS A 947 -12.60 26.99 -23.54
N TYR A 948 -12.88 25.87 -22.88
CA TYR A 948 -12.11 24.63 -22.99
C TYR A 948 -12.91 23.56 -23.75
N GLN A 949 -12.26 22.88 -24.68
CA GLN A 949 -12.83 21.68 -25.28
C GLN A 949 -12.64 20.49 -24.33
N ALA A 950 -13.72 19.82 -23.94
CA ALA A 950 -13.62 18.65 -23.05
C ALA A 950 -13.00 17.46 -23.79
N GLY A 951 -11.86 16.95 -23.30
CA GLY A 951 -11.16 15.81 -23.86
C GLY A 951 -11.75 14.49 -23.41
N ILE A 952 -12.77 13.98 -24.12
CA ILE A 952 -13.44 12.71 -23.79
C ILE A 952 -13.45 11.73 -24.94
N ILE A 953 -13.38 10.44 -24.61
CA ILE A 953 -13.58 9.32 -25.51
C ILE A 953 -14.90 8.65 -25.09
N PHE A 954 -15.95 8.85 -25.89
CA PHE A 954 -17.26 8.24 -25.67
C PHE A 954 -17.44 7.01 -26.56
N THR A 955 -17.45 5.83 -25.95
CA THR A 955 -17.60 4.54 -26.63
C THR A 955 -18.87 3.83 -26.19
N VAL A 956 -19.48 3.10 -27.13
CA VAL A 956 -20.68 2.29 -26.89
C VAL A 956 -20.44 0.90 -27.46
N ARG A 957 -20.66 -0.13 -26.65
CA ARG A 957 -20.77 -1.53 -27.05
C ARG A 957 -22.24 -1.90 -26.87
N PRO A 958 -22.98 -2.48 -27.84
CA PRO A 958 -22.58 -3.54 -28.77
C PRO A 958 -22.76 -3.15 -30.25
N MET A 959 -22.02 -3.79 -31.16
CA MET A 959 -21.97 -3.31 -32.55
C MET A 959 -23.04 -3.87 -33.49
N ASP A 960 -23.87 -4.85 -33.11
CA ASP A 960 -25.19 -5.20 -33.71
C ASP A 960 -25.70 -6.49 -33.03
N GLU A 961 -26.80 -6.43 -32.26
CA GLU A 961 -27.47 -7.64 -31.77
C GLU A 961 -28.70 -7.97 -32.61
N HIS A 962 -28.84 -9.25 -32.97
CA HIS A 962 -29.90 -9.76 -33.82
C HIS A 962 -30.73 -10.81 -33.07
N VAL A 963 -31.97 -10.46 -32.76
CA VAL A 963 -32.96 -11.36 -32.14
C VAL A 963 -33.86 -11.95 -33.21
N VAL A 964 -33.93 -13.28 -33.27
CA VAL A 964 -34.78 -14.01 -34.21
C VAL A 964 -35.99 -14.57 -33.48
N VAL A 965 -37.19 -14.27 -33.99
CA VAL A 965 -38.45 -14.88 -33.56
C VAL A 965 -38.73 -16.07 -34.49
N LYS A 966 -38.80 -17.27 -33.93
CA LYS A 966 -38.98 -18.51 -34.70
C LYS A 966 -40.41 -18.67 -35.17
N ASP A 967 -40.58 -19.36 -36.30
CA ASP A 967 -41.92 -19.69 -36.79
C ASP A 967 -42.63 -20.66 -35.84
N GLY A 968 -43.89 -20.36 -35.49
CA GLY A 968 -44.65 -21.12 -34.48
C GLY A 968 -44.25 -20.89 -33.00
N GLU A 969 -43.36 -19.95 -32.70
CA GLU A 969 -43.00 -19.60 -31.30
C GLU A 969 -44.23 -19.07 -30.53
N THR A 970 -44.43 -19.57 -29.31
CA THR A 970 -45.55 -19.15 -28.43
C THR A 970 -45.00 -18.44 -27.19
N PHE A 971 -45.81 -17.59 -26.56
CA PHE A 971 -45.45 -16.88 -25.34
C PHE A 971 -46.32 -17.33 -24.15
N ALA A 972 -45.78 -17.25 -22.94
CA ALA A 972 -46.50 -17.65 -21.73
C ALA A 972 -47.74 -16.77 -21.49
N SER A 973 -48.80 -17.36 -20.95
CA SER A 973 -50.07 -16.67 -20.64
C SER A 973 -49.96 -15.63 -19.53
N SER A 974 -48.92 -15.73 -18.68
CA SER A 974 -48.61 -14.79 -17.61
C SER A 974 -47.11 -14.75 -17.36
N PHE A 975 -46.59 -13.58 -17.00
CA PHE A 975 -45.19 -13.38 -16.61
C PHE A 975 -45.09 -13.15 -15.10
N ASN A 976 -44.38 -14.04 -14.41
CA ASN A 976 -44.03 -13.95 -12.98
C ASN A 976 -42.55 -13.62 -12.77
N GLU A 977 -41.72 -13.78 -13.80
CA GLU A 977 -40.30 -13.43 -13.81
C GLU A 977 -39.97 -12.65 -15.09
N THR A 978 -39.04 -11.69 -15.00
CA THR A 978 -38.60 -10.88 -16.14
C THR A 978 -37.94 -11.71 -17.24
N LYS A 979 -37.41 -12.91 -16.91
CA LYS A 979 -36.86 -13.87 -17.88
C LYS A 979 -37.87 -14.34 -18.93
N MET A 980 -39.17 -14.34 -18.60
CA MET A 980 -40.23 -14.82 -19.49
C MET A 980 -40.61 -13.83 -20.59
N ILE A 981 -40.10 -12.59 -20.54
CA ILE A 981 -40.41 -11.52 -21.50
C ILE A 981 -39.78 -11.79 -22.88
N GLY A 982 -38.54 -12.27 -22.90
CA GLY A 982 -37.75 -12.48 -24.12
C GLY A 982 -36.24 -12.37 -23.93
N GLU A 983 -35.50 -12.31 -25.04
CA GLU A 983 -34.03 -12.26 -25.04
C GLU A 983 -33.51 -10.98 -24.39
N GLU A 984 -32.38 -11.10 -23.70
CA GLU A 984 -31.69 -10.02 -23.00
C GLU A 984 -30.65 -9.37 -23.91
N VAL A 985 -30.63 -8.03 -23.92
CA VAL A 985 -29.71 -7.21 -24.72
C VAL A 985 -29.03 -6.23 -23.77
N ILE A 986 -27.69 -6.26 -23.73
CA ILE A 986 -26.89 -5.41 -22.83
C ILE A 986 -26.17 -4.35 -23.66
N ILE A 987 -26.33 -3.08 -23.29
CA ILE A 987 -25.61 -1.95 -23.88
C ILE A 987 -24.71 -1.31 -22.84
N SER A 988 -23.41 -1.32 -23.09
CA SER A 988 -22.38 -0.71 -22.26
C SER A 988 -21.93 0.63 -22.85
N TYR A 989 -22.14 1.70 -22.08
CA TYR A 989 -21.66 3.05 -22.35
C TYR A 989 -20.41 3.29 -21.53
N THR A 990 -19.28 3.59 -22.19
CA THR A 990 -18.01 3.87 -21.51
C THR A 990 -17.52 5.27 -21.89
N VAL A 991 -17.21 6.07 -20.88
CA VAL A 991 -16.69 7.43 -21.02
C VAL A 991 -15.29 7.46 -20.40
N GLU A 992 -14.28 7.73 -21.21
CA GLU A 992 -12.88 7.77 -20.80
C GLU A 992 -12.27 9.15 -21.04
N LYS A 993 -11.33 9.53 -20.18
CA LYS A 993 -10.56 10.77 -20.33
C LYS A 993 -9.56 10.66 -21.48
N SER A 994 -9.54 11.66 -22.37
CA SER A 994 -8.58 11.75 -23.49
C SER A 994 -7.39 12.64 -23.12
N GLY A 995 -6.24 12.03 -22.80
CA GLY A 995 -5.00 12.73 -22.48
C GLY A 995 -5.05 13.56 -21.18
N ASP A 996 -4.26 14.64 -21.11
CA ASP A 996 -4.08 15.45 -19.91
C ASP A 996 -5.18 16.52 -19.67
N MET A 997 -6.24 16.53 -20.47
CA MET A 997 -7.31 17.54 -20.36
C MET A 997 -8.29 17.23 -19.24
N VAL A 998 -8.62 18.21 -18.41
CA VAL A 998 -9.62 18.05 -17.34
C VAL A 998 -11.01 17.82 -17.94
N THR A 999 -11.80 16.94 -17.32
CA THR A 999 -13.15 16.56 -17.75
C THR A 999 -14.15 17.01 -16.70
N PRO A 1000 -15.11 17.90 -17.02
CA PRO A 1000 -16.15 18.31 -16.08
C PRO A 1000 -17.14 17.17 -15.81
N PRO A 1001 -18.03 17.29 -14.81
CA PRO A 1001 -19.14 16.36 -14.64
C PRO A 1001 -20.02 16.33 -15.90
N LEU A 1002 -20.52 15.15 -16.25
CA LEU A 1002 -21.29 14.91 -17.46
C LEU A 1002 -22.62 14.24 -17.12
N ASP A 1003 -23.65 14.57 -17.89
CA ASP A 1003 -24.93 13.86 -17.86
C ASP A 1003 -25.06 12.99 -19.11
N LEU A 1004 -25.20 11.68 -18.90
CA LEU A 1004 -25.53 10.70 -19.95
C LEU A 1004 -27.05 10.52 -20.03
N TYR A 1005 -27.64 10.84 -21.18
CA TYR A 1005 -29.04 10.60 -21.48
C TYR A 1005 -29.18 9.40 -22.40
N VAL A 1006 -29.88 8.36 -21.95
CA VAL A 1006 -30.21 7.18 -22.77
C VAL A 1006 -31.67 7.25 -23.15
N VAL A 1007 -31.96 7.16 -24.45
CA VAL A 1007 -33.30 7.30 -25.04
C VAL A 1007 -33.58 6.08 -25.92
N TYR A 1008 -34.68 5.38 -25.65
CA TYR A 1008 -35.02 4.13 -26.33
C TYR A 1008 -36.53 3.98 -26.61
N PRO A 1009 -36.92 3.25 -27.67
CA PRO A 1009 -38.32 2.99 -28.01
C PRO A 1009 -38.94 1.99 -27.03
N GLN A 1010 -39.79 2.50 -26.12
CA GLN A 1010 -40.48 1.68 -25.13
C GLN A 1010 -41.74 1.03 -25.73
N LEU A 1011 -42.52 1.80 -26.48
CA LEU A 1011 -43.83 1.39 -26.98
C LEU A 1011 -43.94 1.53 -28.50
N SER A 1012 -44.68 0.62 -29.12
CA SER A 1012 -45.07 0.69 -30.52
C SER A 1012 -46.19 1.72 -30.74
N PRO A 1013 -46.48 2.11 -32.00
CA PRO A 1013 -47.61 3.01 -32.30
C PRO A 1013 -48.97 2.52 -31.78
N ARG A 1014 -49.19 1.21 -31.61
CA ARG A 1014 -50.42 0.66 -31.01
C ARG A 1014 -50.34 0.43 -29.49
N GLN A 1015 -49.29 0.93 -28.84
CA GLN A 1015 -48.97 0.74 -27.42
C GLN A 1015 -48.63 -0.71 -27.04
N ASN A 1016 -47.96 -1.45 -27.92
CA ASN A 1016 -47.33 -2.71 -27.52
C ASN A 1016 -45.93 -2.45 -26.96
N ASN A 1017 -45.50 -3.22 -25.97
CA ASN A 1017 -44.12 -3.14 -25.45
C ASN A 1017 -43.11 -3.56 -26.51
N LEU A 1018 -41.99 -2.84 -26.59
CA LEU A 1018 -40.88 -3.13 -27.50
C LEU A 1018 -39.63 -3.52 -26.69
N LEU A 1019 -38.88 -2.54 -26.20
CA LEU A 1019 -37.73 -2.74 -25.31
C LEU A 1019 -38.15 -2.49 -23.87
N TYR A 1020 -37.95 -3.50 -23.02
CA TYR A 1020 -38.26 -3.45 -21.60
C TYR A 1020 -37.00 -3.30 -20.77
N LEU A 1021 -36.86 -2.21 -20.02
CA LEU A 1021 -35.70 -1.97 -19.16
C LEU A 1021 -35.78 -2.82 -17.89
N THR A 1022 -34.81 -3.71 -17.68
CA THR A 1022 -34.80 -4.62 -16.52
C THR A 1022 -33.78 -4.23 -15.47
N ASN A 1023 -32.62 -3.71 -15.88
CA ASN A 1023 -31.56 -3.35 -14.94
C ASN A 1023 -30.67 -2.24 -15.51
N VAL A 1024 -30.11 -1.42 -14.63
CA VAL A 1024 -29.05 -0.46 -14.94
C VAL A 1024 -27.99 -0.60 -13.86
N THR A 1025 -26.77 -0.92 -14.28
CA THR A 1025 -25.61 -1.02 -13.37
C THR A 1025 -24.56 0.00 -13.79
N SER A 1026 -23.85 0.58 -12.84
CA SER A 1026 -22.88 1.65 -13.08
C SER A 1026 -21.63 1.49 -12.21
N SER A 1027 -20.55 2.15 -12.62
CA SER A 1027 -19.34 2.28 -11.80
C SER A 1027 -19.58 3.11 -10.54
N ALA A 1028 -18.73 2.96 -9.52
CA ALA A 1028 -18.82 3.72 -8.27
C ALA A 1028 -18.94 5.24 -8.51
N LYS A 1029 -19.80 5.91 -7.73
CA LYS A 1029 -20.11 7.36 -7.80
C LYS A 1029 -20.92 7.83 -9.03
N VAL A 1030 -21.41 6.92 -9.89
CA VAL A 1030 -22.35 7.25 -10.98
C VAL A 1030 -23.78 7.01 -10.55
N GLU A 1031 -24.61 8.05 -10.59
CA GLU A 1031 -26.02 7.99 -10.18
C GLU A 1031 -26.96 8.01 -11.38
N CYS A 1032 -27.82 7.00 -11.53
CA CYS A 1032 -28.78 6.90 -12.62
C CYS A 1032 -30.23 7.03 -12.14
N ASP A 1033 -30.97 8.01 -12.66
CA ASP A 1033 -32.42 8.17 -12.45
C ASP A 1033 -33.21 7.27 -13.42
N ALA A 1034 -32.96 5.97 -13.31
CA ALA A 1034 -33.60 4.94 -14.13
C ALA A 1034 -34.68 4.15 -13.36
N THR A 1035 -34.79 4.35 -12.04
CA THR A 1035 -35.66 3.56 -11.14
C THR A 1035 -37.13 3.55 -11.56
N ARG A 1036 -37.63 4.66 -12.11
CA ARG A 1036 -38.99 4.77 -12.65
C ARG A 1036 -39.26 3.81 -13.83
N TRP A 1037 -38.23 3.53 -14.62
CA TRP A 1037 -38.33 2.77 -15.87
C TRP A 1037 -37.89 1.32 -15.70
N ILE A 1038 -36.99 1.06 -14.76
CA ILE A 1038 -36.56 -0.28 -14.35
C ILE A 1038 -37.79 -1.04 -13.87
N ASN A 1039 -38.09 -2.15 -14.56
CA ASN A 1039 -39.20 -3.03 -14.23
C ASN A 1039 -40.51 -2.26 -13.95
N TYR A 1040 -40.87 -1.29 -14.82
CA TYR A 1040 -41.98 -0.37 -14.57
C TYR A 1040 -43.35 -1.06 -14.37
N GLN A 1041 -43.51 -2.32 -14.82
CA GLN A 1041 -44.71 -3.14 -14.58
C GLN A 1041 -44.62 -4.03 -13.33
N LYS A 1042 -43.55 -3.89 -12.53
CA LYS A 1042 -43.30 -4.61 -11.27
C LYS A 1042 -43.39 -6.14 -11.38
N ILE A 1043 -42.96 -6.71 -12.50
CA ILE A 1043 -42.94 -8.15 -12.74
C ILE A 1043 -42.00 -8.79 -11.71
N SER A 1044 -42.52 -9.70 -10.88
CA SER A 1044 -41.85 -10.19 -9.65
C SER A 1044 -41.65 -9.03 -8.65
N PRO A 1045 -42.68 -8.63 -7.89
CA PRO A 1045 -43.66 -9.52 -7.23
C PRO A 1045 -45.04 -9.65 -7.90
N GLU A 1046 -45.38 -8.83 -8.89
CA GLU A 1046 -46.70 -8.86 -9.56
C GLU A 1046 -46.71 -9.80 -10.78
N VAL A 1047 -47.87 -10.39 -11.07
CA VAL A 1047 -48.09 -11.25 -12.24
C VAL A 1047 -48.73 -10.43 -13.36
N VAL A 1048 -48.06 -10.36 -14.51
CA VAL A 1048 -48.53 -9.59 -15.67
C VAL A 1048 -49.06 -10.52 -16.76
N TYR A 1049 -50.26 -10.22 -17.28
CA TYR A 1049 -50.87 -10.95 -18.39
C TYR A 1049 -50.63 -10.20 -19.72
N PRO A 1050 -49.75 -10.70 -20.61
CA PRO A 1050 -49.49 -10.03 -21.89
C PRO A 1050 -50.72 -10.09 -22.81
N ASN A 1051 -51.18 -8.92 -23.27
CA ASN A 1051 -52.27 -8.79 -24.24
C ASN A 1051 -51.82 -7.98 -25.48
N PRO A 1052 -50.94 -8.55 -26.32
CA PRO A 1052 -50.38 -7.83 -27.46
C PRO A 1052 -51.45 -7.58 -28.54
N LYS A 1053 -51.54 -6.35 -29.04
CA LYS A 1053 -52.46 -5.97 -30.12
C LYS A 1053 -51.82 -6.29 -31.46
N LYS A 1054 -52.53 -6.97 -32.35
CA LYS A 1054 -52.04 -7.24 -33.72
C LYS A 1054 -51.74 -5.92 -34.44
N GLU A 1055 -50.51 -5.78 -34.93
CA GLU A 1055 -50.04 -4.63 -35.69
C GLU A 1055 -49.07 -5.05 -36.79
N THR A 1056 -49.03 -4.29 -37.88
CA THR A 1056 -48.05 -4.46 -38.95
C THR A 1056 -46.86 -3.55 -38.64
N LEU A 1057 -45.72 -4.14 -38.29
CA LEU A 1057 -44.49 -3.42 -38.03
C LEU A 1057 -43.75 -3.33 -39.37
N SER A 1058 -43.82 -2.18 -40.04
CA SER A 1058 -43.15 -1.98 -41.33
C SER A 1058 -41.62 -1.95 -41.18
N VAL A 1059 -40.88 -2.13 -42.29
CA VAL A 1059 -39.40 -2.18 -42.38
C VAL A 1059 -38.71 -0.84 -42.01
N PHE A 1060 -39.39 0.05 -41.29
CA PHE A 1060 -38.84 1.32 -40.85
C PHE A 1060 -38.12 1.19 -39.52
N LEU A 1061 -36.92 1.76 -39.46
CA LEU A 1061 -36.14 1.92 -38.24
C LEU A 1061 -37.00 2.63 -37.18
N LEU A 1062 -37.35 1.96 -36.08
CA LEU A 1062 -38.10 2.55 -34.98
C LEU A 1062 -37.17 3.50 -34.23
N ARG A 1063 -37.34 4.80 -34.55
CA ARG A 1063 -36.69 5.92 -33.86
C ARG A 1063 -37.59 6.44 -32.75
N CYS A 1064 -36.99 7.20 -31.85
CA CYS A 1064 -37.69 7.93 -30.80
C CYS A 1064 -38.47 9.18 -31.25
N GLU A 1065 -39.26 9.03 -32.30
CA GLU A 1065 -40.28 9.99 -32.71
C GLU A 1065 -41.68 9.58 -32.18
N ASN A 1066 -41.85 8.31 -31.75
CA ASN A 1066 -43.05 7.75 -31.12
C ASN A 1066 -42.74 7.28 -29.68
N GLN A 1067 -43.66 7.54 -28.73
CA GLN A 1067 -43.62 7.19 -27.28
C GLN A 1067 -42.34 6.49 -26.77
N CYS A 1068 -41.31 7.27 -26.44
CA CYS A 1068 -40.04 6.79 -25.89
C CYS A 1068 -39.90 7.01 -24.39
N ALA A 1069 -39.09 6.15 -23.78
CA ALA A 1069 -38.60 6.34 -22.43
C ALA A 1069 -37.17 6.90 -22.48
N SER A 1070 -36.84 7.69 -21.48
CA SER A 1070 -35.49 8.19 -21.29
C SER A 1070 -35.15 8.28 -19.81
N PHE A 1071 -33.88 8.03 -19.50
CA PHE A 1071 -33.32 8.22 -18.17
C PHE A 1071 -31.97 8.92 -18.27
N ARG A 1072 -31.58 9.53 -17.15
CA ARG A 1072 -30.35 10.31 -17.01
C ARG A 1072 -29.42 9.61 -16.03
N CYS A 1073 -28.14 9.54 -16.36
CA CYS A 1073 -27.07 9.15 -15.44
C CYS A 1073 -26.10 10.33 -15.26
N SER A 1074 -25.87 10.73 -14.01
CA SER A 1074 -24.89 11.72 -13.61
C SER A 1074 -23.52 11.05 -13.46
N LEU A 1075 -22.56 11.45 -14.28
CA LEU A 1075 -21.19 10.93 -14.33
C LEU A 1075 -20.26 11.93 -13.62
N PRO A 1076 -19.53 11.51 -12.57
CA PRO A 1076 -18.61 12.37 -11.84
C PRO A 1076 -17.31 12.61 -12.64
N GLU A 1077 -16.48 13.54 -12.16
CA GLU A 1077 -15.12 13.74 -12.67
C GLU A 1077 -14.25 12.51 -12.32
N ASN A 1078 -14.18 11.53 -13.21
CA ASN A 1078 -13.39 10.29 -13.00
C ASN A 1078 -12.62 9.90 -14.27
N THR A 1079 -11.56 9.10 -14.12
CA THR A 1079 -10.68 8.67 -15.24
C THR A 1079 -11.41 7.80 -16.26
N SER A 1080 -12.34 6.98 -15.78
CA SER A 1080 -13.24 6.17 -16.60
C SER A 1080 -14.58 5.99 -15.86
N SER A 1081 -15.69 6.08 -16.58
CA SER A 1081 -17.03 5.78 -16.07
C SER A 1081 -17.75 4.84 -17.01
N GLN A 1082 -18.42 3.83 -16.45
CA GLN A 1082 -19.14 2.83 -17.21
C GLN A 1082 -20.59 2.71 -16.73
N VAL A 1083 -21.53 2.69 -17.68
CA VAL A 1083 -22.96 2.46 -17.43
C VAL A 1083 -23.41 1.30 -18.32
N ASN A 1084 -23.86 0.21 -17.71
CA ASN A 1084 -24.39 -0.96 -18.39
C ASN A 1084 -25.92 -0.97 -18.25
N VAL A 1085 -26.60 -0.98 -19.39
CA VAL A 1085 -28.06 -0.92 -19.48
C VAL A 1085 -28.57 -2.23 -20.04
N THR A 1086 -29.41 -2.92 -19.27
CA THR A 1086 -29.97 -4.23 -19.65
C THR A 1086 -31.42 -4.06 -20.09
N PHE A 1087 -31.68 -4.42 -21.34
CA PHE A 1087 -33.01 -4.49 -21.93
C PHE A 1087 -33.44 -5.93 -22.15
N ARG A 1088 -34.75 -6.17 -22.18
CA ARG A 1088 -35.35 -7.39 -22.75
C ARG A 1088 -36.26 -7.04 -23.90
N VAL A 1089 -36.12 -7.78 -25.00
CA VAL A 1089 -36.99 -7.64 -26.17
C VAL A 1089 -38.33 -8.29 -25.86
N TRP A 1090 -39.43 -7.54 -25.93
CA TRP A 1090 -40.76 -8.03 -25.58
C TRP A 1090 -41.34 -8.95 -26.66
N LYS A 1091 -41.01 -10.24 -26.59
CA LYS A 1091 -41.37 -11.25 -27.61
C LYS A 1091 -42.87 -11.31 -27.96
N PRO A 1092 -43.84 -11.17 -27.04
CA PRO A 1092 -45.27 -11.23 -27.39
C PRO A 1092 -45.70 -10.27 -28.51
N THR A 1093 -45.09 -9.08 -28.56
CA THR A 1093 -45.35 -8.08 -29.60
C THR A 1093 -44.87 -8.56 -30.97
N PHE A 1094 -43.69 -9.17 -31.01
CA PHE A 1094 -43.05 -9.64 -32.24
C PHE A 1094 -43.60 -11.01 -32.70
N ILE A 1095 -44.12 -11.84 -31.80
CA ILE A 1095 -44.79 -13.09 -32.17
C ILE A 1095 -46.12 -12.79 -32.89
N THR A 1096 -46.90 -11.85 -32.36
CA THR A 1096 -48.24 -11.50 -32.88
C THR A 1096 -48.22 -10.47 -34.03
N GLY A 1097 -47.16 -9.66 -34.11
CA GLY A 1097 -46.97 -8.68 -35.18
C GLY A 1097 -46.65 -9.28 -36.55
N GLU A 1098 -46.99 -8.55 -37.60
CA GLU A 1098 -46.65 -8.87 -39.00
C GLU A 1098 -45.44 -8.05 -39.46
N PHE A 1099 -44.27 -8.69 -39.61
CA PHE A 1099 -43.03 -8.10 -40.12
C PHE A 1099 -42.05 -9.17 -40.59
N THR A 1100 -41.03 -8.77 -41.37
CA THR A 1100 -39.91 -9.64 -41.80
C THR A 1100 -38.63 -9.35 -41.01
N SER A 1101 -38.23 -8.08 -40.95
CA SER A 1101 -37.11 -7.58 -40.14
C SER A 1101 -37.36 -6.13 -39.75
N LEU A 1102 -36.90 -5.76 -38.56
CA LEU A 1102 -37.08 -4.45 -37.94
C LEU A 1102 -35.79 -4.04 -37.22
N TYR A 1103 -35.51 -2.73 -37.14
CA TYR A 1103 -34.40 -2.18 -36.35
C TYR A 1103 -34.95 -1.20 -35.31
N MET A 1104 -34.57 -1.37 -34.05
CA MET A 1104 -34.83 -0.42 -32.95
C MET A 1104 -33.55 0.34 -32.65
N LEU A 1105 -33.65 1.68 -32.55
CA LEU A 1105 -32.49 2.54 -32.29
C LEU A 1105 -32.49 3.04 -30.84
N VAL A 1106 -31.41 2.78 -30.12
CA VAL A 1106 -31.16 3.34 -28.78
C VAL A 1106 -30.12 4.46 -28.91
N ASN A 1107 -30.49 5.67 -28.51
CA ASN A 1107 -29.61 6.84 -28.57
C ASN A 1107 -29.07 7.17 -27.19
N ALA A 1108 -27.78 7.46 -27.12
CA ALA A 1108 -27.12 7.95 -25.93
C ALA A 1108 -26.43 9.29 -26.21
N THR A 1109 -26.74 10.31 -25.41
CA THR A 1109 -26.23 11.68 -25.57
C THR A 1109 -25.59 12.16 -24.28
N LEU A 1110 -24.34 12.62 -24.37
CA LEU A 1110 -23.62 13.29 -23.29
C LEU A 1110 -23.91 14.80 -23.30
N LYS A 1111 -24.10 15.37 -22.11
CA LYS A 1111 -24.19 16.82 -21.91
C LYS A 1111 -23.27 17.24 -20.78
N ILE A 1112 -22.67 18.41 -20.89
CA ILE A 1112 -21.91 19.03 -19.80
C ILE A 1112 -22.88 19.79 -18.91
N THR A 1113 -22.71 19.69 -17.60
CA THR A 1113 -23.54 20.42 -16.61
C THR A 1113 -23.22 21.92 -16.57
N ASN A 1114 -21.94 22.29 -16.79
CA ASN A 1114 -21.46 23.68 -16.91
C ASN A 1114 -21.07 24.04 -18.36
N THR A 1115 -21.98 24.68 -19.08
CA THR A 1115 -21.79 25.10 -20.49
C THR A 1115 -21.03 26.42 -20.66
N ASP A 1116 -20.73 27.11 -19.56
CA ASP A 1116 -20.10 28.43 -19.60
C ASP A 1116 -18.61 28.29 -19.91
N LEU A 1117 -17.95 27.28 -19.33
CA LEU A 1117 -16.52 27.03 -19.43
C LEU A 1117 -16.12 25.95 -20.45
N PHE A 1118 -16.97 24.94 -20.68
CA PHE A 1118 -16.63 23.76 -21.47
C PHE A 1118 -17.55 23.55 -22.68
N GLU A 1119 -16.99 22.97 -23.74
CA GLU A 1119 -17.73 22.59 -24.96
C GLU A 1119 -17.37 21.16 -25.41
N LEU A 1120 -18.38 20.39 -25.84
CA LEU A 1120 -18.24 19.02 -26.36
C LEU A 1120 -18.26 19.01 -27.89
N SER A 1121 -17.32 18.31 -28.52
CA SER A 1121 -17.27 18.19 -29.98
C SER A 1121 -18.11 17.03 -30.55
N ASP A 1122 -18.22 15.91 -29.83
CA ASP A 1122 -18.98 14.73 -30.28
C ASP A 1122 -19.64 14.03 -29.08
N SER A 1123 -20.96 14.18 -28.96
CA SER A 1123 -21.68 13.83 -27.74
C SER A 1123 -22.75 12.76 -27.92
N THR A 1124 -23.05 12.32 -29.14
CA THR A 1124 -24.16 11.39 -29.40
C THR A 1124 -23.69 10.10 -30.08
N ARG A 1125 -24.17 8.98 -29.56
CA ARG A 1125 -23.92 7.62 -30.08
C ARG A 1125 -25.24 6.87 -30.19
N SER A 1126 -25.38 6.05 -31.21
CA SER A 1126 -26.61 5.29 -31.46
C SER A 1126 -26.29 3.81 -31.68
N THR A 1127 -27.05 2.94 -31.03
CA THR A 1127 -26.96 1.47 -31.14
C THR A 1127 -28.20 0.93 -31.84
N LYS A 1128 -28.03 -0.05 -32.74
CA LYS A 1128 -29.13 -0.72 -33.44
C LYS A 1128 -29.35 -2.11 -32.85
N ILE A 1129 -30.61 -2.45 -32.61
CA ILE A 1129 -31.06 -3.79 -32.24
C ILE A 1129 -31.95 -4.30 -33.36
N GLN A 1130 -31.57 -5.40 -34.01
CA GLN A 1130 -32.34 -6.01 -35.09
C GLN A 1130 -33.25 -7.11 -34.55
N VAL A 1131 -34.51 -7.11 -34.97
CA VAL A 1131 -35.46 -8.21 -34.71
C VAL A 1131 -35.99 -8.73 -36.04
N SER A 1132 -35.89 -10.03 -36.31
CA SER A 1132 -36.44 -10.65 -37.53
C SER A 1132 -37.33 -11.84 -37.21
N LYS A 1133 -38.26 -12.14 -38.13
CA LYS A 1133 -39.11 -13.32 -38.05
C LYS A 1133 -38.66 -14.35 -39.07
N GLU A 1134 -38.48 -15.59 -38.63
CA GLU A 1134 -38.08 -16.69 -39.49
C GLU A 1134 -39.24 -17.02 -40.45
N SER A 1135 -39.04 -16.82 -41.76
CA SER A 1135 -40.03 -17.23 -42.75
C SER A 1135 -39.77 -18.69 -43.13
N SER A 1136 -40.74 -19.57 -42.92
CA SER A 1136 -40.76 -20.96 -43.42
C SER A 1136 -40.92 -21.00 -44.96
N GLY A 1137 -39.94 -20.46 -45.68
CA GLY A 1137 -39.84 -20.52 -47.13
C GLY A 1137 -39.02 -21.73 -47.54
N GLY A 1138 -39.58 -22.94 -47.44
CA GLY A 1138 -38.99 -24.11 -48.09
C GLY A 1138 -38.86 -23.86 -49.60
N ILE A 1139 -37.74 -24.28 -50.19
CA ILE A 1139 -37.48 -24.11 -51.63
C ILE A 1139 -38.65 -24.72 -52.43
N PRO A 1140 -39.35 -23.95 -53.27
CA PRO A 1140 -40.46 -24.47 -54.07
C PRO A 1140 -40.03 -25.69 -54.89
N ILE A 1141 -40.78 -26.79 -54.83
CA ILE A 1141 -40.41 -28.09 -55.43
C ILE A 1141 -40.06 -27.96 -56.93
N TRP A 1142 -40.63 -26.99 -57.66
CA TRP A 1142 -40.28 -26.74 -59.06
C TRP A 1142 -38.80 -26.33 -59.28
N ILE A 1143 -38.17 -25.64 -58.32
CA ILE A 1143 -36.74 -25.27 -58.38
C ILE A 1143 -35.86 -26.52 -58.21
N ILE A 1144 -36.27 -27.47 -57.38
CA ILE A 1144 -35.59 -28.77 -57.22
C ILE A 1144 -35.70 -29.58 -58.52
N ILE A 1145 -36.88 -29.62 -59.14
CA ILE A 1145 -37.11 -30.32 -60.41
C ILE A 1145 -36.25 -29.70 -61.53
N ILE A 1146 -36.20 -28.36 -61.62
CA ILE A 1146 -35.36 -27.67 -62.61
C ILE A 1146 -33.87 -27.95 -62.37
N SER A 1147 -33.43 -27.96 -61.12
CA SER A 1147 -32.03 -28.25 -60.79
C SER A 1147 -31.63 -29.68 -61.16
N ILE A 1148 -32.51 -30.66 -60.95
CA ILE A 1148 -32.29 -32.06 -61.38
C ILE A 1148 -32.21 -32.16 -62.91
N LEU A 1149 -33.11 -31.48 -63.63
CA LEU A 1149 -33.11 -31.48 -65.10
C LEU A 1149 -31.83 -30.84 -65.68
N ILE A 1150 -31.40 -29.70 -65.13
CA ILE A 1150 -30.14 -29.05 -65.53
C ILE A 1150 -28.94 -29.93 -65.18
N GLY A 1151 -28.93 -30.55 -64.00
CA GLY A 1151 -27.87 -31.46 -63.58
C GLY A 1151 -27.73 -32.67 -64.52
N LEU A 1152 -28.84 -33.29 -64.91
CA LEU A 1152 -28.84 -34.40 -65.87
C LEU A 1152 -28.39 -33.97 -67.27
N LEU A 1153 -28.77 -32.76 -67.71
CA LEU A 1153 -28.32 -32.20 -69.00
C LEU A 1153 -26.80 -32.00 -69.02
N ILE A 1154 -26.23 -31.43 -67.93
CA ILE A 1154 -24.79 -31.23 -67.80
C ILE A 1154 -24.07 -32.58 -67.76
N LEU A 1155 -24.57 -33.54 -67.00
CA LEU A 1155 -23.98 -34.89 -66.94
C LEU A 1155 -23.96 -35.57 -68.32
N ALA A 1156 -25.04 -35.47 -69.08
CA ALA A 1156 -25.11 -36.00 -70.44
C ALA A 1156 -24.09 -35.31 -71.39
N LEU A 1157 -23.93 -33.98 -71.28
CA LEU A 1157 -22.94 -33.23 -72.05
C LEU A 1157 -21.50 -33.63 -71.67
N VAL A 1158 -21.23 -33.87 -70.38
CA VAL A 1158 -19.92 -34.34 -69.91
C VAL A 1158 -19.62 -35.75 -70.40
N ILE A 1159 -20.57 -36.68 -70.32
CA ILE A 1159 -20.41 -38.05 -70.87
C ILE A 1159 -20.16 -37.99 -72.38
N PHE A 1160 -20.90 -37.15 -73.11
CA PHE A 1160 -20.69 -36.96 -74.54
C PHE A 1160 -19.30 -36.38 -74.86
N ALA A 1161 -18.83 -35.40 -74.07
CA ALA A 1161 -17.49 -34.84 -74.21
C ALA A 1161 -16.40 -35.90 -73.93
N LEU A 1162 -16.52 -36.67 -72.86
CA LEU A 1162 -15.58 -37.75 -72.51
C LEU A 1162 -15.56 -38.87 -73.56
N TRP A 1163 -16.71 -39.21 -74.14
CA TRP A 1163 -16.81 -40.15 -75.25
C TRP A 1163 -16.13 -39.61 -76.52
N LYS A 1164 -16.36 -38.33 -76.87
CA LYS A 1164 -15.73 -37.69 -78.04
C LYS A 1164 -14.21 -37.49 -77.88
N MET A 1165 -13.74 -37.31 -76.64
CA MET A 1165 -12.31 -37.25 -76.29
C MET A 1165 -11.63 -38.63 -76.24
N GLY A 1166 -12.35 -39.72 -76.52
CA GLY A 1166 -11.76 -41.06 -76.66
C GLY A 1166 -11.42 -41.75 -75.34
N PHE A 1167 -11.92 -41.24 -74.19
CA PHE A 1167 -11.65 -41.77 -72.85
C PHE A 1167 -12.09 -43.25 -72.68
N PHE A 1168 -13.09 -43.71 -73.43
CA PHE A 1168 -13.61 -45.08 -73.35
C PHE A 1168 -13.02 -46.07 -74.38
N LYS A 1169 -11.93 -45.73 -75.09
CA LYS A 1169 -11.25 -46.65 -76.04
C LYS A 1169 -10.04 -47.36 -75.41
N ARG A 1170 -10.24 -48.59 -74.92
CA ARG A 1170 -9.19 -49.46 -74.38
C ARG A 1170 -8.43 -50.19 -75.51
N LYS A 1171 -7.10 -50.07 -75.57
CA LYS A 1171 -6.22 -50.87 -76.44
C LYS A 1171 -5.78 -52.13 -75.67
N SER A 1172 -6.16 -53.30 -76.17
CA SER A 1172 -5.75 -54.63 -75.71
C SER A 1172 -4.28 -54.91 -76.08
N ARG A 1173 -3.53 -55.52 -75.17
CA ARG A 1173 -2.34 -56.32 -75.50
C ARG A 1173 -2.16 -57.41 -74.44
N ASP A 1174 -2.33 -58.67 -74.86
CA ASP A 1174 -1.89 -59.88 -74.18
C ASP A 1174 -0.42 -59.79 -73.77
N TYR A 1175 -0.05 -60.33 -72.61
CA TYR A 1175 0.99 -61.36 -72.50
C TYR A 1175 0.90 -62.08 -71.14
N SER A 1176 1.10 -63.38 -71.27
CA SER A 1176 1.24 -64.47 -70.32
C SER A 1176 2.21 -64.30 -69.15
N LYS A 1177 1.93 -65.14 -68.14
CA LYS A 1177 2.86 -65.98 -67.34
C LYS A 1177 3.65 -65.36 -66.17
N GLU A 1178 3.53 -66.14 -65.10
CA GLU A 1178 4.55 -66.52 -64.10
C GLU A 1178 4.83 -65.57 -62.92
N ASP A 1179 4.32 -66.05 -61.78
CA ASP A 1179 5.05 -66.42 -60.56
C ASP A 1179 5.53 -65.37 -59.55
N MET A 1180 4.96 -65.60 -58.35
CA MET A 1180 5.60 -65.77 -57.03
C MET A 1180 6.31 -64.62 -56.32
N MET A 1181 5.85 -64.44 -55.06
CA MET A 1181 6.56 -63.99 -53.83
C MET A 1181 7.14 -62.57 -53.87
N ASP A 1182 6.87 -61.66 -52.92
CA ASP A 1182 6.38 -61.71 -51.54
C ASP A 1182 5.40 -60.56 -51.27
#